data_AF-A0A7W1VRU0-F1
#
_entry.id   AF-A0A7W1VRU0-F1
#
_cell.length_a   1.000
_cell.length_b   1.000
_cell.length_c   1.000
_cell.angle_alpha   90.00
_cell.angle_beta   90.00
_cell.angle_gamma   90.00
#
_symmetry.space_group_name_H-M   'P 1'
#
loop_
_entity.id
_entity.type
_entity.pdbx_description
1 polymer ?
#
loop_
_entity_poly.entity_id
_entity_poly.type
_entity_poly.pdbx_seq_one_letter_code
_entity_poly.pdbx_strand_id
1 'polypeptide(L)'
;MRKKHTGGSLMTLFIMRKLQLPAKVLSISFFGIALLTNAFGTTERFGFAGPEIFPIDNQISQLRAADINGDGKLDLILVNNSRAKINLLINRTGETNTSDRLDKSIKPQLNELPPDARFRIESIASEKRIAALLATDLNSDGLADLVYYGEPKELVVQYNQGTNTWSSPRRWQIGDETSLTPNALATGDLNGDKKTDLVLLSENYIHVLYQNADNTLGEPVRIPYVGTVKSIQVLDIDGDGRDDLLLVNWDDPNPFRFRLQTGDGQLGPEYHFPVPSIRSYWADDLDGDQKTEIMSIAQNSGRAQVSNFMLKDAEPLSGSFLEGQFQVFPLNKTGKTRRGMVWTDLNADGLPDLLVAEPDSGQMTLHLQKADGTLVNTNTFSTFSGVTDLAASDWNNDGKTEIFVMSPDERQIGITQLDDRGRIPFPTILRMEGKPLAMTVGIIDPALPPMLAFINEVETNRFLVTRTAEGNTKSLKLSDKFKSTPASLTIHDVDQDGLADLVVLIPYERIKILRQIAGGEFEEHDVIPPGGNADQPWLSAADVDADGKPELLLAQRNFLRAVVLTSNSQPAEVSETSTNASKVTWSFSVKEQINGASSNSRIIAATPLPKEGSDVPSLFLLDAERKVLTLSERDESGVWQVVRNLALPVSDFRNLQGLNIGSDEVNSIGFLGINSVAWMNLDGKVWNLTELDYYETPIKGARLNDVISGDLNNNGRKDLVFLETARNYVDLVMFEPPHRLVPANRWPVFEERTFRSRRTDLAEPREALIADVTGDGKNDLIVLVHDRVLVYVQE
;
A
#
# COMPACT_ATOMS: atom_id res chain seq x y z
N MET A 1 24.84 -10.99 -49.00
CA MET A 1 26.11 -11.19 -49.75
C MET A 1 26.82 -9.83 -49.90
N ARG A 2 28.15 -9.77 -49.68
CA ARG A 2 29.14 -8.71 -50.03
C ARG A 2 28.85 -7.20 -49.80
N LYS A 3 29.62 -6.65 -48.84
CA LYS A 3 30.06 -5.25 -48.64
C LYS A 3 30.59 -4.53 -49.90
N LYS A 4 30.57 -3.17 -49.91
CA LYS A 4 31.80 -2.34 -49.72
C LYS A 4 31.59 -0.82 -49.52
N HIS A 5 32.45 -0.22 -48.68
CA HIS A 5 32.74 1.23 -48.53
C HIS A 5 33.39 1.81 -49.83
N THR A 6 33.56 3.13 -50.05
CA THR A 6 34.44 4.07 -49.29
C THR A 6 34.34 5.54 -49.74
N GLY A 7 34.60 6.46 -48.81
CA GLY A 7 35.09 7.83 -49.00
C GLY A 7 35.36 8.45 -47.62
N GLY A 8 36.29 9.37 -47.40
CA GLY A 8 37.34 9.94 -48.26
C GLY A 8 38.02 11.08 -47.49
N SER A 9 39.34 11.02 -47.28
CA SER A 9 40.09 12.01 -46.48
C SER A 9 40.78 13.05 -47.36
N LEU A 10 40.97 14.28 -46.84
CA LEU A 10 41.79 15.33 -47.46
C LEU A 10 42.95 15.76 -46.56
N MET A 11 43.99 16.32 -47.17
CA MET A 11 45.37 16.37 -46.68
C MET A 11 46.04 17.71 -47.04
N THR A 12 46.92 18.25 -46.17
CA THR A 12 48.03 19.22 -46.44
C THR A 12 48.82 19.35 -45.11
N LEU A 13 50.10 18.97 -44.89
CA LEU A 13 51.41 19.10 -45.59
C LEU A 13 52.05 20.51 -45.42
N PHE A 14 53.08 20.71 -44.58
CA PHE A 14 54.54 20.59 -44.81
C PHE A 14 55.30 20.91 -43.47
N ILE A 15 56.63 20.94 -43.27
CA ILE A 15 57.87 20.86 -44.10
C ILE A 15 59.01 20.17 -43.28
N MET A 16 60.18 19.88 -43.86
CA MET A 16 61.32 19.20 -43.18
C MET A 16 62.39 20.12 -42.58
N ARG A 17 63.16 19.61 -41.59
CA ARG A 17 64.65 19.59 -41.68
C ARG A 17 65.30 18.52 -40.80
N LYS A 18 66.25 17.75 -41.37
CA LYS A 18 67.20 16.88 -40.64
C LYS A 18 68.54 17.61 -40.47
N LEU A 19 69.27 17.34 -39.38
CA LEU A 19 70.73 17.46 -39.32
C LEU A 19 71.31 16.29 -38.49
N GLN A 20 72.58 15.96 -38.68
CA GLN A 20 73.21 14.73 -38.16
C GLN A 20 74.03 14.93 -36.86
N LEU A 21 73.98 13.89 -36.02
CA LEU A 21 74.98 13.34 -35.07
C LEU A 21 76.42 13.94 -35.09
N PRO A 22 77.13 14.00 -33.94
CA PRO A 22 77.62 12.78 -33.28
C PRO A 22 77.57 12.72 -31.73
N ALA A 23 77.90 11.53 -31.22
CA ALA A 23 77.73 11.10 -29.83
C ALA A 23 78.81 11.59 -28.86
N LYS A 24 78.46 11.60 -27.57
CA LYS A 24 79.35 11.10 -26.50
C LYS A 24 78.55 10.37 -25.44
N VAL A 25 79.16 9.30 -24.92
CA VAL A 25 78.55 8.31 -24.04
C VAL A 25 78.58 8.78 -22.59
N LEU A 26 77.46 8.65 -21.88
CA LEU A 26 77.49 8.35 -20.45
C LEU A 26 76.48 7.24 -20.15
N SER A 27 76.97 6.16 -19.56
CA SER A 27 76.23 4.95 -19.22
C SER A 27 75.48 5.09 -17.90
N ILE A 28 74.23 4.64 -17.86
CA ILE A 28 73.59 3.98 -16.70
C ILE A 28 72.63 2.92 -17.25
N SER A 29 72.64 1.74 -16.62
CA SER A 29 71.95 0.54 -17.11
C SER A 29 70.43 0.63 -16.96
N PHE A 30 69.71 0.22 -18.00
CA PHE A 30 68.29 -0.11 -17.90
C PHE A 30 68.16 -1.52 -17.28
N PHE A 31 67.45 -1.64 -16.16
CA PHE A 31 66.93 -2.92 -15.67
C PHE A 31 65.42 -2.75 -15.49
N GLY A 32 64.64 -3.64 -16.11
CA GLY A 32 63.18 -3.50 -16.16
C GLY A 32 62.54 -3.78 -14.80
N ILE A 33 61.61 -2.93 -14.39
CA ILE A 33 60.61 -3.27 -13.38
C ILE A 33 59.31 -3.54 -14.14
N ALA A 34 58.85 -4.78 -14.08
CA ALA A 34 57.47 -5.09 -14.43
C ALA A 34 56.57 -4.50 -13.34
N LEU A 35 55.78 -3.49 -13.69
CA LEU A 35 54.69 -3.02 -12.86
C LEU A 35 53.56 -4.07 -12.87
N LEU A 36 53.71 -5.05 -11.98
CA LEU A 36 52.59 -5.81 -11.45
C LEU A 36 51.73 -4.81 -10.66
N THR A 37 50.65 -4.33 -11.28
CA THR A 37 49.56 -3.69 -10.55
C THR A 37 48.86 -4.77 -9.73
N ASN A 38 49.32 -4.95 -8.48
CA ASN A 38 48.58 -5.76 -7.52
C ASN A 38 47.18 -5.15 -7.37
N ALA A 39 46.15 -5.97 -7.57
CA ALA A 39 44.84 -5.66 -7.04
C ALA A 39 44.95 -5.70 -5.51
N PHE A 40 44.68 -4.57 -4.85
CA PHE A 40 44.56 -4.53 -3.40
C PHE A 40 43.37 -5.42 -2.98
N GLY A 41 43.58 -6.26 -1.98
CA GLY A 41 42.56 -7.17 -1.50
C GLY A 41 41.44 -6.41 -0.79
N THR A 42 40.20 -6.86 -0.97
CA THR A 42 39.00 -6.27 -0.34
C THR A 42 39.06 -6.21 1.19
N THR A 43 39.94 -7.00 1.80
CA THR A 43 40.22 -7.02 3.24
C THR A 43 41.00 -5.82 3.77
N GLU A 44 41.68 -5.03 2.93
CA GLU A 44 42.44 -3.84 3.38
C GLU A 44 41.57 -2.57 3.48
N ARG A 45 40.25 -2.64 3.24
CA ARG A 45 39.33 -1.49 3.35
C ARG A 45 38.65 -1.30 4.71
N PHE A 46 38.73 -2.29 5.61
CA PHE A 46 38.12 -2.22 6.94
C PHE A 46 39.18 -2.50 8.00
N GLY A 47 39.63 -1.45 8.68
CA GLY A 47 40.54 -1.54 9.81
C GLY A 47 39.83 -1.04 11.05
N PHE A 48 39.31 -1.96 11.88
CA PHE A 48 38.77 -1.57 13.18
C PHE A 48 39.81 -1.73 14.27
N ALA A 49 39.93 -0.74 15.13
CA ALA A 49 40.56 -0.90 16.43
C ALA A 49 39.81 -1.95 17.26
N GLY A 50 40.47 -2.53 18.26
CA GLY A 50 39.81 -3.43 19.21
C GLY A 50 38.65 -2.71 19.93
N PRO A 51 37.52 -3.39 20.21
CA PRO A 51 36.30 -2.70 20.63
C PRO A 51 36.46 -1.99 21.96
N GLU A 52 36.06 -0.72 22.01
CA GLU A 52 35.79 -0.02 23.26
C GLU A 52 34.49 -0.59 23.87
N ILE A 53 34.54 -0.95 25.15
CA ILE A 53 33.45 -1.67 25.82
C ILE A 53 32.81 -0.78 26.89
N PHE A 54 31.52 -0.50 26.74
CA PHE A 54 30.74 0.31 27.67
C PHE A 54 29.64 -0.55 28.33
N PRO A 55 29.84 -1.05 29.56
CA PRO A 55 28.79 -1.72 30.32
C PRO A 55 27.72 -0.72 30.74
N ILE A 56 26.44 -0.99 30.45
CA ILE A 56 25.30 -0.12 30.74
C ILE A 56 24.37 -0.79 31.75
N ASP A 57 23.49 -1.69 31.30
CA ASP A 57 22.64 -2.55 32.13
C ASP A 57 22.01 -3.66 31.26
N ASN A 58 21.34 -4.61 31.89
CA ASN A 58 20.57 -5.64 31.20
C ASN A 58 19.29 -5.04 30.58
N GLN A 59 18.80 -5.67 29.50
CA GLN A 59 17.57 -5.24 28.80
C GLN A 59 17.63 -3.81 28.23
N ILE A 60 18.83 -3.33 27.89
CA ILE A 60 19.01 -2.19 26.99
C ILE A 60 18.60 -2.57 25.56
N SER A 61 18.03 -1.63 24.81
CA SER A 61 17.54 -1.79 23.43
C SER A 61 17.39 -0.42 22.76
N GLN A 62 17.00 -0.38 21.48
CA GLN A 62 16.73 0.85 20.71
C GLN A 62 17.96 1.77 20.66
N LEU A 63 19.07 1.23 20.18
CA LEU A 63 20.30 1.97 19.89
C LEU A 63 20.04 3.03 18.81
N ARG A 64 20.34 4.29 19.12
CA ARG A 64 20.33 5.43 18.18
C ARG A 64 21.58 6.27 18.40
N ALA A 65 21.91 7.09 17.41
CA ALA A 65 22.91 8.15 17.53
C ALA A 65 22.30 9.48 17.08
N ALA A 66 22.64 10.56 17.79
CA ALA A 66 22.28 11.93 17.47
C ALA A 66 23.21 12.89 18.24
N ASP A 67 23.39 14.12 17.76
CA ASP A 67 23.98 15.18 18.60
C ASP A 67 22.89 15.74 19.52
N ILE A 68 22.98 15.43 20.82
CA ILE A 68 21.97 15.79 21.81
C ILE A 68 22.40 17.02 22.63
N ASN A 69 23.69 17.31 22.67
CA ASN A 69 24.22 18.42 23.46
C ASN A 69 24.52 19.68 22.61
N GLY A 70 24.53 19.54 21.27
CA GLY A 70 24.82 20.59 20.29
C GLY A 70 26.32 20.85 20.09
N ASP A 71 27.19 19.89 20.41
CA ASP A 71 28.66 20.04 20.34
C ASP A 71 29.29 19.53 19.02
N GLY A 72 28.47 19.00 18.11
CA GLY A 72 28.87 18.49 16.81
C GLY A 72 29.33 17.03 16.80
N LYS A 73 29.27 16.32 17.92
CA LYS A 73 29.58 14.88 18.02
C LYS A 73 28.31 14.07 18.25
N LEU A 74 28.29 12.86 17.68
CA LEU A 74 27.17 11.95 17.91
C LEU A 74 27.28 11.29 19.30
N ASP A 75 26.24 11.50 20.10
CA ASP A 75 25.95 10.79 21.34
C ASP A 75 25.23 9.47 21.03
N LEU A 76 25.27 8.50 21.95
CA LEU A 76 24.50 7.25 21.81
C LEU A 76 23.31 7.21 22.77
N ILE A 77 22.17 6.73 22.28
CA ILE A 77 20.90 6.66 23.03
C ILE A 77 20.46 5.22 23.16
N LEU A 78 19.97 4.84 24.34
CA LEU A 78 19.46 3.51 24.63
C LEU A 78 18.21 3.57 25.51
N VAL A 79 17.18 2.79 25.15
CA VAL A 79 16.07 2.48 26.05
C VAL A 79 16.52 1.45 27.08
N ASN A 80 16.31 1.75 28.38
CA ASN A 80 16.54 0.82 29.48
C ASN A 80 15.24 0.58 30.26
N ASN A 81 14.41 -0.31 29.71
CA ASN A 81 13.11 -0.66 30.27
C ASN A 81 13.20 -1.29 31.67
N SER A 82 14.31 -1.96 32.02
CA SER A 82 14.51 -2.54 33.36
C SER A 82 14.69 -1.50 34.47
N ARG A 83 14.96 -0.24 34.10
CA ARG A 83 15.17 0.90 34.98
C ARG A 83 14.19 2.06 34.74
N ALA A 84 13.23 1.90 33.83
CA ALA A 84 12.29 2.96 33.40
C ALA A 84 13.00 4.28 33.04
N LYS A 85 14.07 4.18 32.23
CA LYS A 85 14.88 5.32 31.80
C LYS A 85 15.39 5.17 30.36
N ILE A 86 15.67 6.30 29.74
CA ILE A 86 16.49 6.41 28.54
C ILE A 86 17.92 6.71 29.02
N ASN A 87 18.88 5.88 28.65
CA ASN A 87 20.30 6.10 28.87
C ASN A 87 20.85 6.97 27.73
N LEU A 88 21.54 8.06 28.07
CA LEU A 88 22.28 8.90 27.12
C LEU A 88 23.77 8.70 27.37
N LEU A 89 24.54 8.38 26.34
CA LEU A 89 25.99 8.25 26.38
C LEU A 89 26.55 9.49 25.69
N ILE A 90 26.80 10.54 26.49
CA ILE A 90 27.25 11.85 26.00
C ILE A 90 28.72 11.79 25.60
N ASN A 91 29.04 12.15 24.37
CA ASN A 91 30.34 12.01 23.73
C ASN A 91 31.31 13.11 24.16
N ARG A 92 32.43 12.72 24.77
CA ARG A 92 33.47 13.62 25.29
C ARG A 92 34.80 13.43 24.57
N THR A 93 34.77 12.90 23.34
CA THR A 93 35.99 12.77 22.52
C THR A 93 36.68 14.12 22.39
N GLY A 94 37.99 14.15 22.63
CA GLY A 94 38.78 15.39 22.69
C GLY A 94 38.80 16.12 24.05
N GLU A 95 37.84 15.89 24.95
CA GLU A 95 37.81 16.55 26.28
C GLU A 95 38.58 15.75 27.36
N THR A 96 38.35 14.44 27.42
CA THR A 96 38.84 13.58 28.52
C THR A 96 39.77 12.46 28.09
N ASN A 97 39.83 12.13 26.80
CA ASN A 97 40.52 10.93 26.27
C ASN A 97 42.05 11.10 26.13
N THR A 98 42.69 11.98 26.92
CA THR A 98 44.15 12.16 26.90
C THR A 98 44.83 11.23 27.92
N SER A 99 45.79 10.43 27.45
CA SER A 99 46.46 9.37 28.23
C SER A 99 47.20 9.81 29.49
N ASP A 100 47.39 11.12 29.69
CA ASP A 100 48.31 11.69 30.68
C ASP A 100 47.69 11.94 32.07
N ARG A 101 46.43 11.55 32.31
CA ARG A 101 45.71 11.83 33.57
C ARG A 101 45.00 10.64 34.24
N LEU A 102 45.60 9.45 34.19
CA LEU A 102 45.16 8.32 35.01
C LEU A 102 45.71 8.40 36.45
N ASP A 103 44.91 8.92 37.39
CA ASP A 103 45.13 8.70 38.82
C ASP A 103 44.80 7.25 39.19
N LYS A 104 45.85 6.43 39.27
CA LYS A 104 45.78 4.98 39.53
C LYS A 104 45.30 4.62 40.96
N SER A 105 44.93 5.59 41.79
CA SER A 105 44.43 5.36 43.14
C SER A 105 42.94 5.00 43.21
N ILE A 106 42.16 5.34 42.18
CA ILE A 106 40.72 5.04 42.13
C ILE A 106 40.51 3.63 41.59
N LYS A 107 39.91 2.75 42.42
CA LYS A 107 39.35 1.48 41.94
C LYS A 107 37.90 1.71 41.53
N PRO A 108 37.53 1.68 40.24
CA PRO A 108 36.14 1.79 39.83
C PRO A 108 35.32 0.61 40.38
N GLN A 109 34.04 0.85 40.67
CA GLN A 109 33.11 -0.23 40.97
C GLN A 109 32.83 -1.06 39.71
N LEU A 110 32.30 -2.27 39.89
CA LEU A 110 31.91 -3.12 38.78
C LEU A 110 30.82 -2.40 37.96
N ASN A 111 31.11 -2.15 36.67
CA ASN A 111 30.29 -1.41 35.71
C ASN A 111 30.24 0.13 35.87
N GLU A 112 31.14 0.75 36.64
CA GLU A 112 31.40 2.20 36.50
C GLU A 112 32.36 2.44 35.32
N LEU A 113 31.99 3.34 34.40
CA LEU A 113 32.92 3.82 33.37
C LEU A 113 34.05 4.64 34.02
N PRO A 114 35.31 4.49 33.57
CA PRO A 114 36.41 5.29 34.10
C PRO A 114 36.26 6.77 33.71
N PRO A 115 36.86 7.73 34.45
CA PRO A 115 36.62 9.16 34.23
C PRO A 115 37.01 9.66 32.83
N ASP A 116 38.00 9.01 32.22
CA ASP A 116 38.57 9.20 30.88
C ASP A 116 37.86 8.41 29.76
N ALA A 117 36.75 7.72 30.06
CA ALA A 117 35.93 7.06 29.05
C ALA A 117 35.34 8.05 28.03
N ARG A 118 35.30 7.63 26.75
CA ARG A 118 34.72 8.40 25.64
C ARG A 118 33.35 8.97 25.96
N PHE A 119 32.46 8.17 26.55
CA PHE A 119 31.11 8.57 26.91
C PHE A 119 30.95 8.85 28.41
N ARG A 120 30.17 9.88 28.75
CA ARG A 120 29.56 10.07 30.07
C ARG A 120 28.13 9.54 30.02
N ILE A 121 27.77 8.62 30.91
CA ILE A 121 26.39 8.13 30.99
C ILE A 121 25.53 9.11 31.79
N GLU A 122 24.53 9.68 31.13
CA GLU A 122 23.40 10.38 31.71
C GLU A 122 22.11 9.55 31.55
N SER A 123 20.99 10.01 32.11
CA SER A 123 19.71 9.32 31.95
C SER A 123 18.51 10.25 32.13
N ILE A 124 17.49 10.06 31.29
CA ILE A 124 16.16 10.67 31.43
C ILE A 124 15.21 9.60 31.97
N ALA A 125 14.33 9.93 32.91
CA ALA A 125 13.27 9.01 33.33
C ALA A 125 12.23 8.87 32.21
N SER A 126 11.98 7.64 31.74
CA SER A 126 10.91 7.39 30.77
C SER A 126 9.54 7.26 31.45
N GLU A 127 9.52 7.07 32.77
CA GLU A 127 8.36 6.74 33.64
C GLU A 127 7.67 5.42 33.33
N LYS A 128 7.79 4.95 32.08
CA LYS A 128 7.01 3.92 31.40
C LYS A 128 7.90 3.03 30.53
N ARG A 129 7.36 1.89 30.10
CA ARG A 129 8.05 0.99 29.17
C ARG A 129 7.99 1.58 27.76
N ILE A 130 9.13 1.69 27.10
CA ILE A 130 9.23 2.12 25.70
C ILE A 130 9.28 0.89 24.79
N ALA A 131 8.55 0.94 23.67
CA ALA A 131 8.58 -0.03 22.59
C ALA A 131 9.46 0.46 21.43
N ALA A 132 9.25 1.71 20.97
CA ALA A 132 10.02 2.35 19.90
C ALA A 132 10.55 3.72 20.35
N LEU A 133 11.73 4.12 19.88
CA LEU A 133 12.34 5.43 20.13
C LEU A 133 13.04 5.96 18.86
N LEU A 134 12.95 7.27 18.62
CA LEU A 134 13.78 8.02 17.68
C LEU A 134 14.40 9.24 18.36
N ALA A 135 15.45 9.77 17.74
CA ALA A 135 16.06 11.04 18.10
C ALA A 135 16.30 11.85 16.83
N THR A 136 15.67 13.00 16.73
CA THR A 136 15.65 13.84 15.51
C THR A 136 15.06 15.21 15.84
N ASP A 137 15.36 16.22 15.04
CA ASP A 137 14.78 17.55 15.19
C ASP A 137 13.29 17.52 14.78
N LEU A 138 12.39 17.83 15.72
CA LEU A 138 10.94 17.88 15.52
C LEU A 138 10.38 19.32 15.62
N ASN A 139 11.24 20.34 15.71
CA ASN A 139 10.86 21.74 15.90
C ASN A 139 11.67 22.75 15.03
N SER A 140 12.52 22.26 14.14
CA SER A 140 13.47 22.99 13.30
C SER A 140 14.39 23.96 14.06
N ASP A 141 14.83 23.64 15.27
CA ASP A 141 15.82 24.41 16.04
C ASP A 141 17.27 23.93 15.87
N GLY A 142 17.47 22.79 15.20
CA GLY A 142 18.79 22.19 14.93
C GLY A 142 19.33 21.26 16.01
N LEU A 143 18.58 21.02 17.09
CA LEU A 143 18.91 20.03 18.12
C LEU A 143 18.07 18.76 17.95
N ALA A 144 18.63 17.61 18.31
CA ALA A 144 17.86 16.36 18.31
C ALA A 144 16.91 16.31 19.53
N ASP A 145 15.61 16.25 19.26
CA ASP A 145 14.56 15.95 20.23
C ASP A 145 14.44 14.44 20.46
N LEU A 146 13.79 14.04 21.56
CA LEU A 146 13.48 12.63 21.84
C LEU A 146 11.99 12.34 21.68
N VAL A 147 11.68 11.35 20.84
CA VAL A 147 10.32 10.81 20.71
C VAL A 147 10.32 9.32 21.00
N TYR A 148 9.33 8.88 21.78
CA TYR A 148 9.15 7.47 22.10
C TYR A 148 7.69 7.07 22.24
N TYR A 149 7.41 5.81 21.91
CA TYR A 149 6.10 5.19 22.00
C TYR A 149 6.16 3.96 22.91
N GLY A 150 5.16 3.75 23.78
CA GLY A 150 5.29 2.82 24.90
C GLY A 150 4.00 2.29 25.55
N GLU A 151 4.12 1.82 26.80
CA GLU A 151 3.04 1.30 27.64
C GLU A 151 2.88 2.13 28.94
N PRO A 152 1.72 2.79 29.19
CA PRO A 152 0.50 2.78 28.38
C PRO A 152 0.74 3.39 27.00
N LYS A 153 -0.12 3.04 26.03
CA LYS A 153 -0.12 3.34 24.59
C LYS A 153 -0.06 4.83 24.22
N GLU A 154 0.97 5.51 24.68
CA GLU A 154 1.18 6.94 24.65
C GLU A 154 2.39 7.29 23.78
N LEU A 155 2.21 8.26 22.90
CA LEU A 155 3.29 8.89 22.15
C LEU A 155 3.81 10.07 22.96
N VAL A 156 5.10 10.08 23.26
CA VAL A 156 5.74 11.10 24.10
C VAL A 156 6.85 11.79 23.31
N VAL A 157 6.84 13.12 23.30
CA VAL A 157 7.92 13.97 22.75
C VAL A 157 8.49 14.82 23.87
N GLN A 158 9.82 14.82 24.01
CA GLN A 158 10.59 15.70 24.87
C GLN A 158 11.50 16.54 24.00
N TYR A 159 11.22 17.85 23.94
CA TYR A 159 12.02 18.76 23.15
C TYR A 159 13.33 19.07 23.87
N ASN A 160 14.41 19.11 23.11
CA ASN A 160 15.71 19.56 23.57
C ASN A 160 15.70 21.08 23.74
N GLN A 161 16.27 21.60 24.83
CA GLN A 161 16.34 23.04 25.11
C GLN A 161 17.79 23.53 25.21
N GLY A 162 18.73 22.69 24.74
CA GLY A 162 20.16 22.92 24.81
C GLY A 162 20.73 22.74 26.22
N THR A 163 22.05 22.58 26.31
CA THR A 163 22.78 22.46 27.59
C THR A 163 22.23 21.35 28.52
N ASN A 164 21.84 20.21 27.95
CA ASN A 164 21.21 19.06 28.60
C ASN A 164 19.90 19.38 29.35
N THR A 165 19.20 20.46 28.96
CA THR A 165 17.86 20.79 29.48
C THR A 165 16.79 20.25 28.53
N TRP A 166 15.75 19.64 29.10
CA TRP A 166 14.63 19.03 28.35
C TRP A 166 13.32 19.71 28.69
N SER A 167 12.42 19.80 27.72
CA SER A 167 11.05 20.27 27.96
C SER A 167 10.30 19.32 28.90
N SER A 168 9.21 19.81 29.50
CA SER A 168 8.20 18.88 30.04
C SER A 168 7.68 17.98 28.90
N PRO A 169 7.47 16.66 29.12
CA PRO A 169 7.10 15.77 28.02
C PRO A 169 5.69 16.06 27.51
N ARG A 170 5.56 16.36 26.21
CA ARG A 170 4.27 16.40 25.52
C ARG A 170 3.81 14.97 25.23
N ARG A 171 2.50 14.75 25.30
CA ARG A 171 1.89 13.42 25.32
C ARG A 171 0.64 13.41 24.44
N TRP A 172 0.57 12.46 23.52
CA TRP A 172 -0.62 12.17 22.73
C TRP A 172 -1.13 10.78 23.07
N GLN A 173 -2.41 10.71 23.41
CA GLN A 173 -3.10 9.45 23.70
C GLN A 173 -3.55 8.84 22.38
N ILE A 174 -2.75 7.88 21.90
CA ILE A 174 -3.02 7.14 20.67
C ILE A 174 -3.88 5.94 21.06
N GLY A 175 -5.09 5.87 20.51
CA GLY A 175 -6.13 4.93 20.98
C GLY A 175 -5.71 3.46 20.98
N ASP A 176 -6.47 2.63 21.69
CA ASP A 176 -6.11 1.24 22.06
C ASP A 176 -5.76 0.28 20.90
N GLU A 177 -5.98 0.68 19.65
CA GLU A 177 -5.74 -0.04 18.40
C GLU A 177 -4.29 0.10 17.88
N THR A 178 -3.30 -0.31 18.68
CA THR A 178 -1.87 -0.20 18.35
C THR A 178 -1.09 -1.49 18.61
N SER A 179 -0.15 -1.81 17.71
CA SER A 179 0.86 -2.84 17.93
C SER A 179 2.12 -2.21 18.52
N LEU A 180 2.68 -2.81 19.58
CA LEU A 180 3.90 -2.34 20.22
C LEU A 180 5.13 -2.97 19.55
N THR A 181 5.44 -2.51 18.33
CA THR A 181 6.63 -2.94 17.60
C THR A 181 7.79 -1.96 17.83
N PRO A 182 9.06 -2.41 17.77
CA PRO A 182 10.22 -1.52 17.84
C PRO A 182 10.36 -0.59 16.63
N ASN A 183 9.68 -0.92 15.52
CA ASN A 183 9.77 -0.21 14.24
C ASN A 183 8.47 0.56 13.94
N ALA A 184 7.77 0.99 15.00
CA ALA A 184 6.49 1.69 14.88
C ALA A 184 6.63 3.21 14.63
N LEU A 185 7.82 3.78 14.81
CA LEU A 185 8.09 5.21 14.62
C LEU A 185 8.98 5.45 13.40
N ALA A 186 8.63 6.46 12.61
CA ALA A 186 9.45 7.04 11.54
C ALA A 186 9.28 8.57 11.49
N THR A 187 10.12 9.25 10.71
CA THR A 187 10.03 10.71 10.47
C THR A 187 10.47 11.04 9.05
N GLY A 188 9.88 12.08 8.47
CA GLY A 188 10.19 12.59 7.12
C GLY A 188 9.16 13.64 6.69
N ASP A 189 9.29 14.18 5.49
CA ASP A 189 8.45 15.24 4.90
C ASP A 189 7.27 14.62 4.13
N LEU A 190 6.19 14.21 4.81
CA LEU A 190 5.08 13.48 4.17
C LEU A 190 4.05 14.38 3.47
N ASN A 191 4.19 15.70 3.57
CA ASN A 191 3.30 16.69 2.94
C ASN A 191 3.99 17.58 1.89
N GLY A 192 5.30 17.43 1.67
CA GLY A 192 6.09 18.18 0.70
C GLY A 192 6.46 19.61 1.11
N ASP A 193 6.26 20.00 2.37
CA ASP A 193 6.58 21.34 2.90
C ASP A 193 8.04 21.50 3.39
N LYS A 194 8.82 20.41 3.33
CA LYS A 194 10.24 20.31 3.72
C LYS A 194 10.49 20.46 5.23
N LYS A 195 9.52 20.07 6.06
CA LYS A 195 9.67 19.90 7.51
C LYS A 195 9.65 18.43 7.92
N THR A 196 10.18 18.16 9.10
CA THR A 196 10.18 16.81 9.69
C THR A 196 8.82 16.52 10.33
N ASP A 197 7.99 15.70 9.70
CA ASP A 197 6.78 15.15 10.30
C ASP A 197 7.10 13.94 11.18
N LEU A 198 6.22 13.67 12.15
CA LEU A 198 6.31 12.50 13.02
C LEU A 198 5.28 11.44 12.66
N VAL A 199 5.73 10.21 12.41
CA VAL A 199 4.91 9.09 11.95
C VAL A 199 4.88 7.97 12.98
N LEU A 200 3.68 7.53 13.36
CA LEU A 200 3.45 6.39 14.25
C LEU A 200 2.50 5.36 13.62
N LEU A 201 3.00 4.14 13.45
CA LEU A 201 2.21 2.98 13.05
C LEU A 201 1.33 2.46 14.21
N SER A 202 0.02 2.43 13.99
CA SER A 202 -0.98 1.73 14.83
C SER A 202 -1.34 0.37 14.20
N GLU A 203 -2.30 -0.37 14.76
CA GLU A 203 -2.82 -1.63 14.21
C GLU A 203 -3.75 -1.44 12.99
N ASN A 204 -4.39 -0.26 12.87
CA ASN A 204 -5.39 0.05 11.86
C ASN A 204 -5.11 1.32 11.04
N TYR A 205 -4.25 2.21 11.55
CA TYR A 205 -3.98 3.52 10.97
C TYR A 205 -2.49 3.86 11.13
N ILE A 206 -1.95 4.64 10.20
CA ILE A 206 -0.76 5.45 10.45
C ILE A 206 -1.24 6.77 11.07
N HIS A 207 -0.63 7.19 12.17
CA HIS A 207 -0.86 8.49 12.80
C HIS A 207 0.29 9.42 12.39
N VAL A 208 -0.01 10.47 11.63
CA VAL A 208 0.97 11.48 11.20
C VAL A 208 0.71 12.76 11.98
N LEU A 209 1.71 13.26 12.69
CA LEU A 209 1.70 14.58 13.32
C LEU A 209 2.55 15.48 12.43
N TYR A 210 1.88 16.26 11.58
CA TYR A 210 2.55 17.21 10.69
C TYR A 210 3.23 18.32 11.49
N GLN A 211 4.38 18.79 11.03
CA GLN A 211 5.02 19.96 11.63
C GLN A 211 4.42 21.24 11.06
N ASN A 212 3.78 22.04 11.91
CA ASN A 212 3.13 23.29 11.51
C ASN A 212 4.14 24.35 11.04
N ALA A 213 3.64 25.41 10.40
CA ALA A 213 4.44 26.58 10.00
C ALA A 213 5.08 27.36 11.16
N ASP A 214 4.64 27.15 12.40
CA ASP A 214 5.27 27.68 13.63
C ASP A 214 6.27 26.69 14.28
N ASN A 215 6.61 25.64 13.54
CA ASN A 215 7.42 24.48 13.90
C ASN A 215 6.90 23.64 15.08
N THR A 216 5.62 23.74 15.43
CA THR A 216 5.02 22.81 16.42
C THR A 216 4.46 21.57 15.75
N LEU A 217 4.58 20.39 16.38
CA LEU A 217 3.81 19.21 15.94
C LEU A 217 2.31 19.45 16.15
N GLY A 218 1.52 19.19 15.10
CA GLY A 218 0.05 19.27 15.10
C GLY A 218 -0.64 18.10 15.80
N GLU A 219 -1.97 18.05 15.66
CA GLU A 219 -2.77 16.91 16.13
C GLU A 219 -2.60 15.69 15.19
N PRO A 220 -2.65 14.44 15.71
CA PRO A 220 -2.44 13.25 14.90
C PRO A 220 -3.54 13.05 13.83
N VAL A 221 -3.16 13.13 12.57
CA VAL A 221 -4.00 12.77 11.41
C VAL A 221 -3.93 11.26 11.20
N ARG A 222 -5.09 10.61 11.00
CA ARG A 222 -5.16 9.18 10.72
C ARG A 222 -5.18 8.90 9.22
N ILE A 223 -4.23 8.11 8.76
CA ILE A 223 -4.15 7.58 7.40
C ILE A 223 -4.49 6.09 7.47
N PRO A 224 -5.61 5.61 6.88
CA PRO A 224 -5.97 4.20 6.89
C PRO A 224 -5.02 3.39 6.03
N TYR A 225 -4.78 2.12 6.37
CA TYR A 225 -4.05 1.15 5.55
C TYR A 225 -4.74 -0.22 5.54
N VAL A 226 -4.41 -1.10 4.58
CA VAL A 226 -5.02 -2.45 4.48
C VAL A 226 -4.13 -3.54 5.08
N GLY A 227 -4.77 -4.57 5.67
CA GLY A 227 -4.10 -5.74 6.23
C GLY A 227 -3.40 -5.46 7.58
N THR A 228 -2.36 -6.24 7.87
CA THR A 228 -1.46 -6.02 9.02
C THR A 228 -0.13 -5.43 8.52
N VAL A 229 0.44 -4.50 9.27
CA VAL A 229 1.78 -3.92 9.07
C VAL A 229 2.53 -3.99 10.41
N LYS A 230 3.86 -4.10 10.38
CA LYS A 230 4.70 -4.23 11.59
C LYS A 230 5.86 -3.23 11.65
N SER A 231 6.21 -2.65 10.51
CA SER A 231 7.33 -1.71 10.35
C SER A 231 6.92 -0.61 9.38
N ILE A 232 7.41 0.59 9.62
CA ILE A 232 7.18 1.78 8.80
C ILE A 232 8.51 2.49 8.56
N GLN A 233 8.74 2.97 7.35
CA GLN A 233 9.87 3.83 7.00
C GLN A 233 9.41 4.91 6.03
N VAL A 234 10.10 6.05 6.06
CA VAL A 234 9.86 7.21 5.18
C VAL A 234 11.17 7.50 4.44
N LEU A 235 11.12 7.52 3.11
CA LEU A 235 12.28 7.51 2.21
C LEU A 235 11.84 7.63 0.74
N ASP A 236 12.71 8.14 -0.13
CA ASP A 236 12.47 8.30 -1.57
C ASP A 236 12.60 6.93 -2.29
N ILE A 237 11.48 6.36 -2.76
CA ILE A 237 11.44 5.02 -3.36
C ILE A 237 11.71 5.08 -4.86
N ASP A 238 11.19 6.08 -5.56
CA ASP A 238 11.30 6.20 -7.02
C ASP A 238 12.43 7.12 -7.52
N GLY A 239 13.05 7.89 -6.61
CA GLY A 239 14.20 8.75 -6.85
C GLY A 239 13.84 10.14 -7.37
N ASP A 240 12.70 10.69 -6.95
CA ASP A 240 12.17 11.96 -7.44
C ASP A 240 12.28 13.15 -6.46
N GLY A 241 12.87 12.92 -5.28
CA GLY A 241 13.17 13.93 -4.26
C GLY A 241 12.03 14.19 -3.27
N ARG A 242 11.06 13.27 -3.17
CA ARG A 242 9.98 13.29 -2.19
C ARG A 242 10.04 12.07 -1.27
N ASP A 243 9.49 12.23 -0.08
CA ASP A 243 9.51 11.20 0.96
C ASP A 243 8.27 10.31 0.80
N ASP A 244 8.48 9.08 0.32
CA ASP A 244 7.45 8.05 0.18
C ASP A 244 7.28 7.24 1.46
N LEU A 245 6.21 6.45 1.54
CA LEU A 245 5.91 5.62 2.69
C LEU A 245 6.08 4.13 2.39
N LEU A 246 7.05 3.48 3.04
CA LEU A 246 7.24 2.02 2.99
C LEU A 246 6.61 1.35 4.23
N LEU A 247 5.69 0.42 3.98
CA LEU A 247 4.97 -0.37 4.99
C LEU A 247 5.37 -1.85 4.85
N VAL A 248 5.82 -2.48 5.94
CA VAL A 248 6.32 -3.87 5.88
C VAL A 248 5.65 -4.81 6.88
N ASN A 249 5.30 -6.01 6.41
CA ASN A 249 4.86 -7.15 7.21
C ASN A 249 5.62 -8.42 6.80
N TRP A 250 6.68 -8.76 7.52
CA TRP A 250 7.58 -9.86 7.16
C TRP A 250 6.95 -11.27 7.13
N ASP A 251 5.80 -11.47 7.79
CA ASP A 251 5.06 -12.75 7.76
C ASP A 251 4.07 -12.86 6.58
N ASP A 252 3.92 -11.80 5.77
CA ASP A 252 3.02 -11.78 4.60
C ASP A 252 3.69 -12.47 3.38
N PRO A 253 2.92 -13.08 2.46
CA PRO A 253 3.38 -13.37 1.10
C PRO A 253 3.52 -12.11 0.21
N ASN A 254 3.02 -10.95 0.66
CA ASN A 254 3.27 -9.65 0.04
C ASN A 254 3.87 -8.69 1.11
N PRO A 255 5.12 -8.92 1.55
CA PRO A 255 5.64 -8.29 2.75
C PRO A 255 5.92 -6.80 2.58
N PHE A 256 6.24 -6.34 1.36
CA PHE A 256 6.47 -4.92 1.06
C PHE A 256 5.23 -4.30 0.41
N ARG A 257 4.88 -3.10 0.90
CA ARG A 257 3.86 -2.24 0.31
C ARG A 257 4.36 -0.80 0.38
N PHE A 258 4.13 0.01 -0.64
CA PHE A 258 4.47 1.43 -0.56
C PHE A 258 3.37 2.35 -1.07
N ARG A 259 3.44 3.61 -0.66
CA ARG A 259 2.67 4.73 -1.22
C ARG A 259 3.64 5.82 -1.64
N LEU A 260 3.56 6.21 -2.90
CA LEU A 260 4.32 7.33 -3.40
C LEU A 260 3.68 8.65 -2.94
N GLN A 261 4.50 9.63 -2.59
CA GLN A 261 4.06 11.00 -2.37
C GLN A 261 3.83 11.67 -3.72
N THR A 262 2.66 12.26 -3.92
CA THR A 262 2.33 13.01 -5.13
C THR A 262 2.96 14.41 -5.09
N GLY A 263 3.11 15.07 -6.25
CA GLY A 263 3.68 16.42 -6.34
C GLY A 263 2.87 17.53 -5.65
N ASP A 264 1.69 17.22 -5.13
CA ASP A 264 0.83 18.05 -4.28
C ASP A 264 0.83 17.63 -2.79
N GLY A 265 1.78 16.79 -2.38
CA GLY A 265 1.99 16.46 -0.96
C GLY A 265 0.95 15.50 -0.36
N GLN A 266 0.34 14.64 -1.19
CA GLN A 266 -0.58 13.60 -0.74
C GLN A 266 0.07 12.22 -0.90
N LEU A 267 -0.36 11.23 -0.12
CA LEU A 267 0.04 9.84 -0.32
C LEU A 267 -0.92 9.13 -1.28
N GLY A 268 -0.37 8.53 -2.33
CA GLY A 268 -1.11 7.73 -3.31
C GLY A 268 -1.64 6.38 -2.78
N PRO A 269 -2.14 5.50 -3.66
CA PRO A 269 -2.58 4.16 -3.29
C PRO A 269 -1.42 3.28 -2.81
N GLU A 270 -1.77 2.18 -2.13
CA GLU A 270 -0.83 1.12 -1.81
C GLU A 270 -0.52 0.26 -3.03
N TYR A 271 0.76 0.18 -3.37
CA TYR A 271 1.33 -0.80 -4.28
C TYR A 271 1.77 -2.02 -3.49
N HIS A 272 1.30 -3.22 -3.86
CA HIS A 272 1.60 -4.49 -3.17
C HIS A 272 2.51 -5.38 -4.02
N PHE A 273 3.49 -6.03 -3.38
CA PHE A 273 4.53 -6.80 -4.08
C PHE A 273 4.61 -8.26 -3.60
N PRO A 274 4.36 -9.25 -4.48
CA PRO A 274 4.50 -10.65 -4.13
C PRO A 274 5.98 -11.04 -4.09
N VAL A 275 6.53 -11.23 -2.89
CA VAL A 275 7.85 -11.84 -2.69
C VAL A 275 7.81 -12.84 -1.53
N PRO A 276 8.69 -13.87 -1.51
CA PRO A 276 8.72 -14.85 -0.43
C PRO A 276 8.86 -14.16 0.93
N SER A 277 8.12 -14.64 1.93
CA SER A 277 8.16 -14.10 3.30
C SER A 277 9.59 -13.99 3.81
N ILE A 278 9.86 -12.90 4.53
CA ILE A 278 11.19 -12.46 4.94
C ILE A 278 11.39 -12.62 6.45
N ARG A 279 12.64 -12.53 6.90
CA ARG A 279 13.04 -12.61 8.31
C ARG A 279 13.31 -11.23 8.88
N SER A 280 14.06 -10.43 8.12
CA SER A 280 14.28 -9.01 8.33
C SER A 280 14.54 -8.35 6.98
N TYR A 281 14.55 -7.03 6.98
CA TYR A 281 14.83 -6.18 5.84
C TYR A 281 15.47 -4.87 6.30
N TRP A 282 16.08 -4.15 5.37
CA TRP A 282 16.49 -2.77 5.54
C TRP A 282 16.37 -2.04 4.21
N ALA A 283 15.80 -0.83 4.20
CA ALA A 283 15.65 -0.01 2.99
C ALA A 283 16.52 1.23 3.12
N ASP A 284 17.31 1.54 2.09
CA ASP A 284 18.23 2.69 2.08
C ASP A 284 18.73 3.00 0.66
N ASP A 285 19.23 4.22 0.42
CA ASP A 285 20.10 4.50 -0.73
C ASP A 285 21.49 3.95 -0.42
N LEU A 286 21.85 2.82 -1.03
CA LEU A 286 23.11 2.13 -0.80
C LEU A 286 24.22 2.57 -1.76
N ASP A 287 23.81 3.13 -2.89
CA ASP A 287 24.57 3.29 -4.13
C ASP A 287 25.00 4.76 -4.35
N GLY A 288 24.28 5.69 -3.72
CA GLY A 288 24.43 7.14 -3.83
C GLY A 288 23.68 7.75 -5.02
N ASP A 289 22.71 7.04 -5.62
CA ASP A 289 21.95 7.50 -6.79
C ASP A 289 20.58 8.13 -6.46
N GLN A 290 20.27 8.28 -5.16
CA GLN A 290 18.99 8.75 -4.60
C GLN A 290 17.79 7.82 -4.83
N LYS A 291 17.98 6.57 -5.24
CA LYS A 291 16.92 5.54 -5.18
C LYS A 291 17.11 4.65 -3.97
N THR A 292 16.00 4.03 -3.56
CA THR A 292 16.02 3.05 -2.48
C THR A 292 16.30 1.64 -3.01
N GLU A 293 17.36 1.03 -2.47
CA GLU A 293 17.51 -0.41 -2.44
C GLU A 293 16.87 -1.01 -1.18
N ILE A 294 16.23 -2.15 -1.37
CA ILE A 294 15.69 -3.02 -0.34
C ILE A 294 16.62 -4.20 -0.14
N MET A 295 17.22 -4.27 1.04
CA MET A 295 17.81 -5.48 1.58
C MET A 295 16.76 -6.36 2.20
N SER A 296 16.76 -7.64 1.84
CA SER A 296 15.88 -8.63 2.45
C SER A 296 16.64 -9.90 2.82
N ILE A 297 16.25 -10.54 3.92
CA ILE A 297 16.73 -11.86 4.31
C ILE A 297 15.55 -12.82 4.22
N ALA A 298 15.55 -13.75 3.26
CA ALA A 298 14.44 -14.67 3.05
C ALA A 298 14.20 -15.58 4.28
N GLN A 299 12.95 -15.73 4.71
CA GLN A 299 12.60 -16.42 5.97
C GLN A 299 13.07 -17.88 5.99
N ASN A 300 12.82 -18.59 4.88
CA ASN A 300 13.05 -20.04 4.76
C ASN A 300 14.50 -20.41 4.38
N SER A 301 15.09 -19.73 3.40
CA SER A 301 16.47 -20.03 2.95
C SER A 301 17.55 -19.33 3.78
N GLY A 302 17.24 -18.17 4.38
CA GLY A 302 18.22 -17.32 5.03
C GLY A 302 19.20 -16.62 4.08
N ARG A 303 18.98 -16.69 2.76
CA ARG A 303 19.72 -15.93 1.76
C ARG A 303 19.39 -14.44 1.92
N ALA A 304 20.42 -13.61 1.85
CA ALA A 304 20.27 -12.15 1.77
C ALA A 304 20.25 -11.70 0.30
N GLN A 305 19.54 -10.62 0.00
CA GLN A 305 19.34 -10.13 -1.36
C GLN A 305 19.18 -8.60 -1.37
N VAL A 306 19.84 -7.93 -2.31
CA VAL A 306 19.56 -6.53 -2.69
C VAL A 306 18.54 -6.53 -3.80
N SER A 307 17.57 -5.63 -3.76
CA SER A 307 16.64 -5.40 -4.86
C SER A 307 16.19 -3.95 -4.88
N ASN A 308 15.82 -3.41 -6.04
CA ASN A 308 15.22 -2.08 -6.13
C ASN A 308 13.86 -2.13 -6.82
N PHE A 309 13.01 -1.13 -6.55
CA PHE A 309 11.74 -0.99 -7.24
C PHE A 309 11.98 -0.33 -8.59
N MET A 310 11.61 -1.00 -9.68
CA MET A 310 11.72 -0.46 -11.03
C MET A 310 10.41 -0.65 -11.80
N LEU A 311 10.04 0.37 -12.58
CA LEU A 311 8.96 0.26 -13.55
C LEU A 311 9.39 -0.58 -14.76
N LYS A 312 8.68 -1.67 -15.02
CA LYS A 312 8.77 -2.49 -16.25
C LYS A 312 7.44 -2.44 -17.01
N ASP A 313 7.47 -2.77 -18.30
CA ASP A 313 6.25 -2.96 -19.07
C ASP A 313 5.47 -4.18 -18.52
N ALA A 314 4.14 -4.09 -18.47
CA ALA A 314 3.28 -5.14 -17.93
C ALA A 314 3.31 -6.42 -18.81
N GLU A 315 3.21 -7.60 -18.20
CA GLU A 315 3.31 -8.88 -18.93
C GLU A 315 1.98 -9.23 -19.64
N PRO A 316 1.95 -9.70 -20.90
CA PRO A 316 0.68 -10.01 -21.57
C PRO A 316 -0.16 -11.10 -20.88
N LEU A 317 -1.44 -10.81 -20.66
CA LEU A 317 -2.47 -11.74 -20.18
C LEU A 317 -3.12 -12.49 -21.35
N SER A 318 -3.71 -11.73 -22.27
CA SER A 318 -4.49 -12.19 -23.42
C SER A 318 -4.75 -11.02 -24.37
N GLY A 319 -4.57 -11.21 -25.69
CA GLY A 319 -4.78 -10.15 -26.67
C GLY A 319 -3.97 -8.89 -26.35
N SER A 320 -4.65 -7.77 -26.16
CA SER A 320 -4.09 -6.48 -25.73
C SER A 320 -3.97 -6.32 -24.21
N PHE A 321 -4.66 -7.14 -23.41
CA PHE A 321 -4.61 -7.03 -21.94
C PHE A 321 -3.25 -7.45 -21.38
N LEU A 322 -2.72 -6.63 -20.48
CA LEU A 322 -1.49 -6.85 -19.73
C LEU A 322 -1.77 -7.06 -18.23
N GLU A 323 -0.83 -7.71 -17.56
CA GLU A 323 -0.84 -8.00 -16.12
C GLU A 323 -0.36 -6.75 -15.39
N GLY A 324 -1.22 -5.73 -15.39
CA GLY A 324 -0.93 -4.46 -14.77
C GLY A 324 -1.03 -4.51 -13.24
N GLN A 325 -0.74 -3.37 -12.63
CA GLN A 325 -0.48 -3.29 -11.19
C GLN A 325 -1.79 -3.21 -10.40
N PHE A 326 -1.97 -4.11 -9.42
CA PHE A 326 -3.03 -3.97 -8.42
C PHE A 326 -2.69 -2.84 -7.44
N GLN A 327 -3.56 -1.84 -7.38
CA GLN A 327 -3.43 -0.64 -6.57
C GLN A 327 -4.60 -0.60 -5.58
N VAL A 328 -4.32 -0.42 -4.29
CA VAL A 328 -5.35 -0.42 -3.24
C VAL A 328 -5.45 0.96 -2.62
N PHE A 329 -6.65 1.52 -2.53
CA PHE A 329 -6.95 2.75 -1.81
C PHE A 329 -7.75 2.43 -0.53
N PRO A 330 -7.10 2.43 0.65
CA PRO A 330 -7.75 2.10 1.91
C PRO A 330 -8.69 3.21 2.38
N LEU A 331 -9.77 2.81 3.04
CA LEU A 331 -10.78 3.72 3.58
C LEU A 331 -10.81 3.64 5.11
N ASN A 332 -11.46 4.61 5.75
CA ASN A 332 -11.71 4.55 7.18
C ASN A 332 -12.55 3.29 7.49
N LYS A 333 -12.18 2.58 8.57
CA LYS A 333 -12.88 1.34 8.91
C LYS A 333 -14.28 1.66 9.44
N THR A 334 -15.30 1.05 8.85
CA THR A 334 -16.70 1.16 9.30
C THR A 334 -17.25 -0.19 9.78
N GLY A 335 -18.10 -0.14 10.80
CA GLY A 335 -18.89 -1.30 11.25
C GLY A 335 -20.17 -1.52 10.45
N LYS A 336 -20.51 -0.63 9.52
CA LYS A 336 -21.73 -0.69 8.70
C LYS A 336 -21.61 -1.82 7.65
N THR A 337 -22.73 -2.48 7.35
CA THR A 337 -22.78 -3.61 6.40
C THR A 337 -22.81 -3.19 4.93
N ARG A 338 -23.04 -1.90 4.67
CA ARG A 338 -23.03 -1.22 3.36
C ARG A 338 -22.35 0.14 3.50
N ARG A 339 -21.77 0.61 2.40
CA ARG A 339 -21.14 1.93 2.20
C ARG A 339 -21.55 2.39 0.80
N GLY A 340 -22.01 3.63 0.65
CA GLY A 340 -22.30 4.20 -0.67
C GLY A 340 -21.01 4.59 -1.39
N MET A 341 -20.83 4.13 -2.64
CA MET A 341 -19.61 4.33 -3.44
C MET A 341 -19.99 4.33 -4.91
N VAL A 342 -19.40 5.22 -5.73
CA VAL A 342 -19.65 5.27 -7.18
C VAL A 342 -18.39 5.71 -7.94
N TRP A 343 -18.19 5.10 -9.11
CA TRP A 343 -17.23 5.52 -10.13
C TRP A 343 -18.01 6.17 -11.27
N THR A 344 -17.75 7.45 -11.55
CA THR A 344 -18.50 8.25 -12.54
C THR A 344 -17.80 9.58 -12.77
N ASP A 345 -17.89 10.13 -13.97
CA ASP A 345 -17.40 11.50 -14.24
C ASP A 345 -18.27 12.51 -13.47
N LEU A 346 -17.67 13.22 -12.50
CA LEU A 346 -18.34 14.23 -11.66
C LEU A 346 -17.93 15.66 -12.01
N ASN A 347 -16.88 15.84 -12.80
CA ASN A 347 -16.30 17.14 -13.14
C ASN A 347 -16.54 17.55 -14.63
N ALA A 348 -17.08 16.62 -15.43
CA ALA A 348 -17.31 16.67 -16.88
C ALA A 348 -16.04 16.71 -17.75
N ASP A 349 -14.97 15.99 -17.36
CA ASP A 349 -13.72 15.86 -18.13
C ASP A 349 -13.61 14.57 -18.98
N GLY A 350 -14.56 13.64 -18.84
CA GLY A 350 -14.60 12.35 -19.55
C GLY A 350 -14.00 11.17 -18.78
N LEU A 351 -13.38 11.39 -17.62
CA LEU A 351 -12.76 10.35 -16.80
C LEU A 351 -13.62 10.04 -15.56
N PRO A 352 -13.74 8.77 -15.14
CA PRO A 352 -14.50 8.42 -13.94
C PRO A 352 -13.75 8.82 -12.67
N ASP A 353 -14.34 9.73 -11.90
CA ASP A 353 -13.99 10.07 -10.53
C ASP A 353 -14.52 9.02 -9.55
N LEU A 354 -13.93 8.94 -8.36
CA LEU A 354 -14.39 8.08 -7.26
C LEU A 354 -15.00 8.93 -6.13
N LEU A 355 -16.29 8.71 -5.85
CA LEU A 355 -16.97 9.29 -4.69
C LEU A 355 -17.28 8.21 -3.65
N VAL A 356 -16.82 8.42 -2.42
CA VAL A 356 -16.99 7.48 -1.29
C VAL A 356 -17.73 8.15 -0.15
N ALA A 357 -18.83 7.56 0.31
CA ALA A 357 -19.49 7.98 1.54
C ALA A 357 -18.81 7.36 2.78
N GLU A 358 -18.71 8.13 3.85
CA GLU A 358 -18.27 7.72 5.20
C GLU A 358 -19.50 7.62 6.13
N PRO A 359 -20.13 6.44 6.25
CA PRO A 359 -21.47 6.32 6.84
C PRO A 359 -21.50 6.54 8.35
N ASP A 360 -20.36 6.47 9.04
CA ASP A 360 -20.27 6.72 10.50
C ASP A 360 -20.00 8.20 10.85
N SER A 361 -19.38 8.98 9.96
CA SER A 361 -19.10 10.41 10.20
C SER A 361 -20.06 11.38 9.51
N GLY A 362 -20.91 10.90 8.60
CA GLY A 362 -21.81 11.77 7.81
C GLY A 362 -21.03 12.63 6.81
N GLN A 363 -20.03 12.03 6.16
CA GLN A 363 -19.18 12.69 5.19
C GLN A 363 -19.12 11.92 3.87
N MET A 364 -18.58 12.55 2.84
CA MET A 364 -18.19 11.90 1.59
C MET A 364 -16.89 12.51 1.07
N THR A 365 -16.00 11.67 0.54
CA THR A 365 -14.70 12.10 0.00
C THR A 365 -14.69 11.91 -1.51
N LEU A 366 -14.28 12.95 -2.23
CA LEU A 366 -14.14 12.97 -3.67
C LEU A 366 -12.66 12.80 -4.06
N HIS A 367 -12.41 11.78 -4.86
CA HIS A 367 -11.12 11.49 -5.48
C HIS A 367 -11.25 11.75 -6.97
N LEU A 368 -10.68 12.86 -7.43
CA LEU A 368 -10.72 13.23 -8.85
C LEU A 368 -9.68 12.42 -9.63
N GLN A 369 -10.03 11.97 -10.82
CA GLN A 369 -9.06 11.35 -11.73
C GLN A 369 -8.28 12.44 -12.49
N LYS A 370 -6.97 12.25 -12.66
CA LYS A 370 -6.15 13.02 -13.59
C LYS A 370 -6.02 12.28 -14.92
N ALA A 371 -5.66 13.01 -15.98
CA ALA A 371 -5.40 12.46 -17.31
C ALA A 371 -4.27 11.40 -17.39
N ASP A 372 -3.45 11.27 -16.35
CA ASP A 372 -2.43 10.21 -16.20
C ASP A 372 -2.96 8.97 -15.43
N GLY A 373 -4.24 8.96 -15.08
CA GLY A 373 -4.89 7.90 -14.31
C GLY A 373 -4.67 7.99 -12.80
N THR A 374 -3.90 8.98 -12.30
CA THR A 374 -3.72 9.14 -10.85
C THR A 374 -4.98 9.71 -10.20
N LEU A 375 -5.35 9.18 -9.03
CA LEU A 375 -6.43 9.72 -8.21
C LEU A 375 -5.89 10.72 -7.20
N VAL A 376 -6.43 11.93 -7.20
CA VAL A 376 -6.12 12.94 -6.17
C VAL A 376 -7.27 13.04 -5.17
N ASN A 377 -6.97 12.73 -3.91
CA ASN A 377 -7.85 13.06 -2.80
C ASN A 377 -8.02 14.58 -2.72
N THR A 378 -9.17 15.09 -3.16
CA THR A 378 -9.34 16.53 -3.37
C THR A 378 -10.01 17.17 -2.15
N ASN A 379 -11.10 16.58 -1.64
CA ASN A 379 -11.90 17.17 -0.56
C ASN A 379 -12.81 16.14 0.13
N THR A 380 -13.10 16.38 1.42
CA THR A 380 -14.20 15.73 2.16
C THR A 380 -15.33 16.74 2.41
N PHE A 381 -16.57 16.33 2.13
CA PHE A 381 -17.78 17.15 2.27
C PHE A 381 -18.77 16.54 3.26
N SER A 382 -19.57 17.37 3.95
CA SER A 382 -20.66 16.90 4.81
C SER A 382 -21.85 16.40 4.00
N THR A 383 -22.44 15.30 4.46
CA THR A 383 -23.64 14.68 3.87
C THR A 383 -24.48 14.03 4.96
N PHE A 384 -25.48 13.22 4.62
CA PHE A 384 -26.25 12.45 5.61
C PHE A 384 -25.36 11.42 6.34
N SER A 385 -25.70 11.11 7.58
CA SER A 385 -25.18 9.93 8.28
C SER A 385 -25.78 8.64 7.70
N GLY A 386 -25.09 7.51 7.87
CA GLY A 386 -25.62 6.19 7.49
C GLY A 386 -25.89 5.99 6.00
N VAL A 387 -25.16 6.68 5.11
CA VAL A 387 -25.32 6.56 3.65
C VAL A 387 -24.88 5.18 3.17
N THR A 388 -25.85 4.39 2.72
CA THR A 388 -25.61 3.00 2.26
C THR A 388 -25.45 2.89 0.75
N ASP A 389 -25.77 3.95 0.00
CA ASP A 389 -25.92 3.91 -1.46
C ASP A 389 -25.65 5.30 -2.06
N LEU A 390 -24.92 5.32 -3.17
CA LEU A 390 -24.69 6.48 -4.03
C LEU A 390 -25.02 6.09 -5.46
N ALA A 391 -25.63 6.99 -6.21
CA ALA A 391 -25.89 6.82 -7.63
C ALA A 391 -25.70 8.16 -8.34
N ALA A 392 -25.35 8.15 -9.62
CA ALA A 392 -25.02 9.36 -10.35
C ALA A 392 -25.49 9.28 -11.81
N SER A 393 -25.94 10.41 -12.35
CA SER A 393 -26.33 10.59 -13.76
C SER A 393 -26.47 12.08 -14.01
N ASP A 394 -26.24 12.53 -15.24
CA ASP A 394 -26.89 13.74 -15.75
C ASP A 394 -28.41 13.45 -15.75
N TRP A 395 -29.13 13.92 -14.73
CA TRP A 395 -30.54 13.57 -14.48
C TRP A 395 -31.49 14.46 -15.26
N ASN A 396 -31.02 15.66 -15.59
CA ASN A 396 -31.80 16.71 -16.23
C ASN A 396 -31.43 16.93 -17.72
N ASN A 397 -30.39 16.24 -18.22
CA ASN A 397 -29.77 16.38 -19.55
C ASN A 397 -29.15 17.77 -19.81
N ASP A 398 -28.51 18.39 -18.81
CA ASP A 398 -27.78 19.67 -18.93
C ASP A 398 -26.27 19.54 -19.12
N GLY A 399 -25.74 18.32 -19.05
CA GLY A 399 -24.32 17.99 -19.17
C GLY A 399 -23.56 18.00 -17.84
N LYS A 400 -24.22 18.15 -16.70
CA LYS A 400 -23.62 18.01 -15.36
C LYS A 400 -24.16 16.77 -14.65
N THR A 401 -23.27 16.00 -14.02
CA THR A 401 -23.66 14.81 -13.25
C THR A 401 -24.25 15.20 -11.89
N GLU A 402 -25.52 14.84 -11.65
CA GLU A 402 -26.11 14.88 -10.33
C GLU A 402 -25.83 13.60 -9.54
N ILE A 403 -25.61 13.79 -8.24
CA ILE A 403 -25.26 12.79 -7.25
C ILE A 403 -26.47 12.56 -6.34
N PHE A 404 -26.99 11.35 -6.34
CA PHE A 404 -28.03 10.88 -5.42
C PHE A 404 -27.38 10.24 -4.20
N VAL A 405 -27.91 10.58 -3.02
CA VAL A 405 -27.40 10.15 -1.73
C VAL A 405 -28.54 9.52 -0.92
N MET A 406 -28.47 8.22 -0.63
CA MET A 406 -29.50 7.52 0.13
C MET A 406 -29.03 7.21 1.56
N SER A 407 -29.74 7.75 2.55
CA SER A 407 -29.61 7.37 3.96
C SER A 407 -30.88 6.68 4.46
N PRO A 408 -30.86 5.35 4.62
CA PRO A 408 -31.93 4.60 5.28
C PRO A 408 -32.00 4.87 6.80
N ASP A 409 -30.92 5.40 7.40
CA ASP A 409 -30.86 5.76 8.82
C ASP A 409 -31.59 7.09 9.08
N GLU A 410 -31.38 8.12 8.25
CA GLU A 410 -32.10 9.40 8.30
C GLU A 410 -33.43 9.40 7.53
N ARG A 411 -33.70 8.31 6.79
CA ARG A 411 -34.87 8.11 5.93
C ARG A 411 -34.99 9.14 4.79
N GLN A 412 -33.85 9.51 4.21
CA GLN A 412 -33.78 10.50 3.12
C GLN A 412 -33.18 9.90 1.85
N ILE A 413 -33.63 10.41 0.72
CA ILE A 413 -32.81 10.52 -0.49
C ILE A 413 -32.58 12.01 -0.72
N GLY A 414 -31.33 12.42 -0.92
CA GLY A 414 -30.98 13.77 -1.32
C GLY A 414 -30.28 13.78 -2.68
N ILE A 415 -30.27 14.95 -3.30
CA ILE A 415 -29.55 15.22 -4.55
C ILE A 415 -28.57 16.38 -4.36
N THR A 416 -27.39 16.26 -4.95
CA THR A 416 -26.36 17.30 -4.98
C THR A 416 -25.58 17.19 -6.30
N GLN A 417 -24.65 18.10 -6.56
CA GLN A 417 -23.80 18.11 -7.75
C GLN A 417 -22.49 18.82 -7.42
N LEU A 418 -21.47 18.67 -8.27
CA LEU A 418 -20.24 19.45 -8.15
C LEU A 418 -20.52 20.92 -8.53
N ASP A 419 -20.13 21.88 -7.68
CA ASP A 419 -20.17 23.31 -8.00
C ASP A 419 -18.97 23.73 -8.86
N ASP A 420 -19.06 24.89 -9.52
CA ASP A 420 -17.99 25.40 -10.41
C ASP A 420 -16.65 25.71 -9.68
N ARG A 421 -16.53 25.37 -8.39
CA ARG A 421 -15.31 25.46 -7.57
C ARG A 421 -14.84 24.10 -7.07
N GLY A 422 -15.38 23.00 -7.62
CA GLY A 422 -15.01 21.64 -7.22
C GLY A 422 -15.53 21.22 -5.85
N ARG A 423 -16.62 21.83 -5.34
CA ARG A 423 -17.21 21.48 -4.05
C ARG A 423 -18.53 20.75 -4.23
N ILE A 424 -18.81 19.78 -3.35
CA ILE A 424 -20.13 19.16 -3.25
C ILE A 424 -20.92 19.85 -2.11
N PRO A 425 -22.00 20.60 -2.39
CA PRO A 425 -22.88 21.14 -1.35
C PRO A 425 -23.62 20.04 -0.59
N PHE A 426 -24.09 20.35 0.62
CA PHE A 426 -24.93 19.43 1.39
C PHE A 426 -26.20 19.05 0.59
N PRO A 427 -26.60 17.76 0.53
CA PRO A 427 -27.68 17.34 -0.37
C PRO A 427 -29.03 18.00 -0.11
N THR A 428 -29.69 18.40 -1.19
CA THR A 428 -31.09 18.86 -1.17
C THR A 428 -32.01 17.66 -1.06
N ILE A 429 -32.84 17.62 -0.01
CA ILE A 429 -33.75 16.50 0.25
C ILE A 429 -34.83 16.38 -0.83
N LEU A 430 -34.93 15.21 -1.46
CA LEU A 430 -36.05 14.82 -2.30
C LEU A 430 -37.20 14.36 -1.40
N ARG A 431 -38.25 15.21 -1.29
CA ARG A 431 -39.41 14.92 -0.44
C ARG A 431 -40.04 13.56 -0.76
N MET A 432 -40.10 12.71 0.26
CA MET A 432 -40.72 11.38 0.27
C MET A 432 -41.25 11.05 1.68
N GLU A 433 -42.14 10.06 1.78
CA GLU A 433 -42.58 9.46 3.04
C GLU A 433 -42.00 8.04 3.17
N GLY A 434 -41.75 7.53 4.37
CA GLY A 434 -41.24 6.17 4.57
C GLY A 434 -39.71 6.09 4.74
N LYS A 435 -39.14 4.91 4.48
CA LYS A 435 -37.71 4.60 4.55
C LYS A 435 -37.23 4.06 3.20
N PRO A 436 -36.25 4.70 2.52
CA PRO A 436 -35.66 4.15 1.32
C PRO A 436 -34.76 2.96 1.66
N LEU A 437 -34.76 1.93 0.81
CA LEU A 437 -34.03 0.66 1.03
C LEU A 437 -32.97 0.37 -0.03
N ALA A 438 -33.25 0.71 -1.29
CA ALA A 438 -32.34 0.64 -2.43
C ALA A 438 -32.77 1.66 -3.49
N MET A 439 -31.82 2.20 -4.24
CA MET A 439 -32.10 3.14 -5.34
C MET A 439 -31.24 2.84 -6.58
N THR A 440 -31.63 3.41 -7.70
CA THR A 440 -30.88 3.45 -8.96
C THR A 440 -31.31 4.69 -9.74
N VAL A 441 -30.46 5.22 -10.61
CA VAL A 441 -30.80 6.29 -11.55
C VAL A 441 -30.30 5.92 -12.94
N GLY A 442 -31.07 6.25 -13.98
CA GLY A 442 -30.72 5.96 -15.36
C GLY A 442 -31.94 6.03 -16.29
N ILE A 443 -31.76 5.69 -17.56
CA ILE A 443 -32.84 5.67 -18.55
C ILE A 443 -33.77 4.49 -18.27
N ILE A 444 -35.02 4.79 -17.89
CA ILE A 444 -36.09 3.78 -17.68
C ILE A 444 -37.09 3.83 -18.84
N ASP A 445 -37.48 5.02 -19.28
CA ASP A 445 -38.24 5.26 -20.50
C ASP A 445 -37.30 5.93 -21.52
N PRO A 446 -36.97 5.30 -22.65
CA PRO A 446 -36.09 5.88 -23.66
C PRO A 446 -36.57 7.21 -24.27
N ALA A 447 -37.83 7.60 -24.07
CA ALA A 447 -38.39 8.88 -24.50
C ALA A 447 -38.21 10.02 -23.47
N LEU A 448 -37.67 9.73 -22.28
CA LEU A 448 -37.49 10.69 -21.18
C LEU A 448 -36.01 10.81 -20.76
N PRO A 449 -35.62 11.91 -20.08
CA PRO A 449 -34.36 11.97 -19.34
C PRO A 449 -34.27 10.85 -18.28
N PRO A 450 -33.08 10.61 -17.70
CA PRO A 450 -32.91 9.64 -16.63
C PRO A 450 -33.91 9.83 -15.47
N MET A 451 -34.26 8.73 -14.81
CA MET A 451 -35.23 8.70 -13.74
C MET A 451 -34.64 8.04 -12.50
N LEU A 452 -34.91 8.62 -11.33
CA LEU A 452 -34.61 7.98 -10.05
C LEU A 452 -35.68 6.91 -9.79
N ALA A 453 -35.27 5.65 -9.65
CA ALA A 453 -36.11 4.58 -9.13
C ALA A 453 -35.62 4.12 -7.76
N PHE A 454 -36.53 3.91 -6.81
CA PHE A 454 -36.18 3.44 -5.48
C PHE A 454 -37.26 2.56 -4.85
N ILE A 455 -36.81 1.61 -4.01
CA ILE A 455 -37.67 0.80 -3.16
C ILE A 455 -37.84 1.51 -1.83
N ASN A 456 -39.09 1.79 -1.46
CA ASN A 456 -39.47 2.58 -0.30
C ASN A 456 -40.41 1.80 0.62
N GLU A 457 -40.20 1.89 1.93
CA GLU A 457 -41.01 1.22 2.95
C GLU A 457 -41.81 2.23 3.77
N VAL A 458 -43.14 2.20 3.63
CA VAL A 458 -44.08 3.04 4.38
C VAL A 458 -44.86 2.13 5.34
N GLU A 459 -44.68 2.35 6.64
CA GLU A 459 -45.11 1.49 7.75
C GLU A 459 -44.57 0.05 7.63
N THR A 460 -45.24 -0.80 6.87
CA THR A 460 -44.86 -2.19 6.55
C THR A 460 -45.09 -2.54 5.08
N ASN A 461 -45.65 -1.61 4.30
CA ASN A 461 -45.89 -1.77 2.87
C ASN A 461 -44.69 -1.27 2.08
N ARG A 462 -44.39 -1.91 0.96
CA ARG A 462 -43.29 -1.50 0.08
C ARG A 462 -43.81 -1.02 -1.25
N PHE A 463 -43.11 -0.04 -1.79
CA PHE A 463 -43.45 0.62 -3.03
C PHE A 463 -42.20 0.71 -3.91
N LEU A 464 -42.35 0.41 -5.20
CA LEU A 464 -41.47 0.99 -6.20
C LEU A 464 -41.93 2.43 -6.40
N VAL A 465 -41.00 3.38 -6.32
CA VAL A 465 -41.25 4.78 -6.64
C VAL A 465 -40.30 5.18 -7.77
N THR A 466 -40.83 5.78 -8.83
CA THR A 466 -40.03 6.36 -9.91
C THR A 466 -40.28 7.87 -10.00
N ARG A 467 -39.22 8.65 -10.27
CA ARG A 467 -39.24 10.12 -10.19
C ARG A 467 -38.40 10.78 -11.30
N THR A 468 -39.00 11.75 -12.00
CA THR A 468 -38.32 12.59 -12.99
C THR A 468 -37.68 13.84 -12.36
N ALA A 469 -36.79 14.51 -13.09
CA ALA A 469 -36.12 15.76 -12.67
C ALA A 469 -37.11 16.87 -12.27
N GLU A 470 -38.25 16.98 -12.98
CA GLU A 470 -39.31 17.96 -12.67
C GLU A 470 -40.11 17.61 -11.40
N GLY A 471 -39.83 16.45 -10.79
CA GLY A 471 -40.48 15.97 -9.57
C GLY A 471 -41.75 15.13 -9.80
N ASN A 472 -42.12 14.83 -11.05
CA ASN A 472 -43.21 13.91 -11.34
C ASN A 472 -42.89 12.54 -10.74
N THR A 473 -43.82 11.95 -9.99
CA THR A 473 -43.59 10.72 -9.24
C THR A 473 -44.68 9.69 -9.53
N LYS A 474 -44.32 8.48 -9.96
CA LYS A 474 -45.21 7.30 -9.96
C LYS A 474 -44.89 6.42 -8.74
N SER A 475 -45.88 5.69 -8.23
CA SER A 475 -45.72 4.76 -7.11
C SER A 475 -46.55 3.49 -7.34
N LEU A 476 -45.89 2.34 -7.30
CA LEU A 476 -46.49 1.01 -7.42
C LEU A 476 -46.35 0.27 -6.09
N LYS A 477 -47.47 -0.10 -5.47
CA LYS A 477 -47.44 -0.96 -4.28
C LYS A 477 -46.97 -2.37 -4.68
N LEU A 478 -45.92 -2.85 -4.02
CA LEU A 478 -45.38 -4.19 -4.19
C LEU A 478 -46.09 -5.20 -3.27
N SER A 479 -45.93 -6.48 -3.61
CA SER A 479 -46.47 -7.64 -2.88
C SER A 479 -46.29 -7.55 -1.37
N ASP A 480 -47.36 -7.78 -0.61
CA ASP A 480 -47.33 -7.80 0.85
C ASP A 480 -46.36 -8.84 1.44
N LYS A 481 -45.93 -9.83 0.65
CA LYS A 481 -44.94 -10.83 1.02
C LYS A 481 -43.49 -10.32 0.98
N PHE A 482 -43.22 -9.24 0.26
CA PHE A 482 -41.89 -8.68 0.13
C PHE A 482 -41.52 -7.89 1.39
N LYS A 483 -40.78 -8.53 2.30
CA LYS A 483 -40.37 -7.96 3.61
C LYS A 483 -38.84 -7.93 3.84
N SER A 484 -38.04 -8.62 3.02
CA SER A 484 -36.58 -8.71 3.21
C SER A 484 -35.84 -7.56 2.53
N THR A 485 -34.92 -6.91 3.23
CA THR A 485 -34.20 -5.72 2.74
C THR A 485 -33.39 -6.05 1.47
N PRO A 486 -33.57 -5.30 0.36
CA PRO A 486 -32.76 -5.46 -0.84
C PRO A 486 -31.26 -5.23 -0.59
N ALA A 487 -30.43 -5.95 -1.34
CA ALA A 487 -29.01 -5.67 -1.48
C ALA A 487 -28.75 -4.59 -2.54
N SER A 488 -29.49 -4.63 -3.66
CA SER A 488 -29.40 -3.65 -4.75
C SER A 488 -30.72 -3.52 -5.52
N LEU A 489 -30.79 -2.46 -6.32
CA LEU A 489 -31.78 -2.19 -7.37
C LEU A 489 -31.00 -1.81 -8.63
N THR A 490 -31.33 -2.35 -9.80
CA THR A 490 -30.60 -2.06 -11.05
C THR A 490 -31.55 -2.02 -12.25
N ILE A 491 -31.26 -1.15 -13.21
CA ILE A 491 -31.97 -1.02 -14.48
C ILE A 491 -31.34 -1.97 -15.51
N HIS A 492 -32.12 -2.85 -16.13
CA HIS A 492 -31.69 -3.73 -17.22
C HIS A 492 -32.89 -4.34 -17.94
N ASP A 493 -32.84 -4.46 -19.27
CA ASP A 493 -33.84 -5.19 -20.08
C ASP A 493 -33.63 -6.71 -19.90
N VAL A 494 -34.33 -7.36 -18.96
CA VAL A 494 -34.04 -8.76 -18.61
C VAL A 494 -34.68 -9.77 -19.54
N ASP A 495 -35.77 -9.44 -20.24
CA ASP A 495 -36.41 -10.33 -21.22
C ASP A 495 -36.07 -9.98 -22.69
N GLN A 496 -35.24 -8.94 -22.88
CA GLN A 496 -34.73 -8.45 -24.15
C GLN A 496 -35.86 -7.94 -25.08
N ASP A 497 -36.93 -7.36 -24.54
CA ASP A 497 -38.07 -6.81 -25.29
C ASP A 497 -37.88 -5.35 -25.77
N GLY A 498 -36.82 -4.69 -25.29
CA GLY A 498 -36.45 -3.31 -25.63
C GLY A 498 -36.93 -2.26 -24.62
N LEU A 499 -37.62 -2.66 -23.55
CA LEU A 499 -37.94 -1.81 -22.40
C LEU A 499 -37.01 -2.10 -21.22
N ALA A 500 -36.76 -1.09 -20.39
CA ALA A 500 -35.85 -1.25 -19.25
C ALA A 500 -36.60 -1.77 -18.01
N ASP A 501 -36.27 -2.97 -17.55
CA ASP A 501 -36.81 -3.53 -16.31
C ASP A 501 -36.03 -3.06 -15.07
N LEU A 502 -36.60 -3.33 -13.90
CA LEU A 502 -35.93 -3.12 -12.62
C LEU A 502 -35.69 -4.45 -11.90
N VAL A 503 -34.43 -4.77 -11.67
CA VAL A 503 -33.96 -5.99 -10.98
C VAL A 503 -33.67 -5.67 -9.52
N VAL A 504 -34.36 -6.34 -8.60
CA VAL A 504 -34.15 -6.23 -7.16
C VAL A 504 -33.47 -7.50 -6.63
N LEU A 505 -32.24 -7.36 -6.15
CA LEU A 505 -31.51 -8.45 -5.51
C LEU A 505 -31.80 -8.49 -4.01
N ILE A 506 -32.13 -9.67 -3.49
CA ILE A 506 -32.54 -9.86 -2.10
C ILE A 506 -31.77 -11.05 -1.49
N PRO A 507 -30.97 -10.86 -0.43
CA PRO A 507 -30.26 -11.95 0.25
C PRO A 507 -31.18 -13.10 0.66
N TYR A 508 -30.76 -14.33 0.35
CA TYR A 508 -31.45 -15.60 0.63
C TYR A 508 -32.84 -15.77 0.01
N GLU A 509 -33.30 -14.84 -0.84
CA GLU A 509 -34.61 -14.88 -1.50
C GLU A 509 -34.50 -15.03 -3.03
N ARG A 510 -35.66 -15.02 -3.69
CA ARG A 510 -35.77 -14.97 -5.15
C ARG A 510 -35.38 -13.59 -5.65
N ILE A 511 -34.91 -13.51 -6.90
CA ILE A 511 -34.76 -12.23 -7.57
C ILE A 511 -36.17 -11.72 -7.87
N LYS A 512 -36.43 -10.46 -7.50
CA LYS A 512 -37.69 -9.80 -7.86
C LYS A 512 -37.44 -8.95 -9.10
N ILE A 513 -38.13 -9.27 -10.17
CA ILE A 513 -38.17 -8.49 -11.40
C ILE A 513 -39.42 -7.64 -11.36
N LEU A 514 -39.26 -6.34 -11.59
CA LEU A 514 -40.35 -5.44 -11.93
C LEU A 514 -40.22 -5.20 -13.43
N ARG A 515 -40.96 -5.99 -14.21
CA ARG A 515 -40.86 -6.02 -15.67
C ARG A 515 -41.66 -4.88 -16.26
N GLN A 516 -41.08 -4.05 -17.12
CA GLN A 516 -41.77 -2.93 -17.73
C GLN A 516 -42.77 -3.43 -18.78
N ILE A 517 -43.90 -2.73 -18.90
CA ILE A 517 -44.90 -2.95 -19.95
C ILE A 517 -45.23 -1.64 -20.65
N ALA A 518 -45.81 -1.77 -21.85
CA ALA A 518 -46.24 -0.65 -22.67
C ALA A 518 -47.04 0.40 -21.86
N GLY A 519 -46.54 1.65 -21.84
CA GLY A 519 -47.06 2.74 -21.02
C GLY A 519 -46.22 3.10 -19.79
N GLY A 520 -45.09 2.41 -19.56
CA GLY A 520 -44.17 2.70 -18.45
C GLY A 520 -44.76 2.31 -17.10
N GLU A 521 -45.51 1.22 -17.05
CA GLU A 521 -45.99 0.54 -15.85
C GLU A 521 -45.19 -0.76 -15.64
N PHE A 522 -45.26 -1.36 -14.45
CA PHE A 522 -44.45 -2.52 -14.09
C PHE A 522 -45.27 -3.71 -13.57
N GLU A 523 -44.94 -4.92 -14.02
CA GLU A 523 -45.44 -6.20 -13.51
C GLU A 523 -44.44 -6.84 -12.53
N GLU A 524 -44.92 -7.30 -11.36
CA GLU A 524 -44.04 -7.90 -10.33
C GLU A 524 -43.92 -9.42 -10.48
N HIS A 525 -42.68 -9.93 -10.58
CA HIS A 525 -42.37 -11.34 -10.75
C HIS A 525 -41.27 -11.82 -9.77
N ASP A 526 -41.55 -12.90 -9.02
CA ASP A 526 -40.59 -13.55 -8.09
C ASP A 526 -39.89 -14.75 -8.76
N VAL A 527 -38.74 -14.50 -9.36
CA VAL A 527 -38.00 -15.44 -10.22
C VAL A 527 -36.90 -16.15 -9.43
N ILE A 528 -36.83 -17.48 -9.54
CA ILE A 528 -35.76 -18.26 -8.89
C ILE A 528 -34.45 -18.06 -9.68
N PRO A 529 -33.38 -17.51 -9.07
CA PRO A 529 -32.07 -17.43 -9.73
C PRO A 529 -31.54 -18.85 -10.05
N PRO A 530 -30.95 -19.08 -11.23
CA PRO A 530 -30.53 -20.40 -11.63
C PRO A 530 -29.34 -20.88 -10.79
N GLY A 531 -29.60 -21.87 -9.94
CA GLY A 531 -28.68 -22.41 -8.93
C GLY A 531 -29.20 -22.30 -7.49
N GLY A 532 -30.30 -21.55 -7.30
CA GLY A 532 -30.98 -21.32 -6.03
C GLY A 532 -30.64 -19.94 -5.45
N ASN A 533 -31.25 -19.57 -4.33
CA ASN A 533 -31.05 -18.24 -3.74
C ASN A 533 -29.60 -18.06 -3.26
N ALA A 534 -29.05 -16.85 -3.38
CA ALA A 534 -27.69 -16.50 -2.95
C ALA A 534 -27.70 -15.68 -1.64
N ASP A 535 -26.67 -15.82 -0.82
CA ASP A 535 -26.48 -15.06 0.43
C ASP A 535 -26.03 -13.63 0.16
N GLN A 536 -25.10 -13.46 -0.79
CA GLN A 536 -24.62 -12.19 -1.31
C GLN A 536 -24.94 -12.15 -2.81
N PRO A 537 -26.20 -11.90 -3.19
CA PRO A 537 -26.59 -11.82 -4.59
C PRO A 537 -25.91 -10.61 -5.24
N TRP A 538 -25.39 -10.83 -6.43
CA TRP A 538 -24.69 -9.83 -7.24
C TRP A 538 -25.07 -10.00 -8.71
N LEU A 539 -25.05 -8.91 -9.48
CA LEU A 539 -25.29 -8.92 -10.92
C LEU A 539 -24.37 -7.96 -11.68
N SER A 540 -24.22 -8.22 -12.98
CA SER A 540 -23.79 -7.28 -14.02
C SER A 540 -24.51 -7.66 -15.32
N ALA A 541 -24.14 -7.08 -16.46
CA ALA A 541 -24.67 -7.43 -17.76
C ALA A 541 -23.58 -7.45 -18.83
N ALA A 542 -23.67 -8.38 -19.78
CA ALA A 542 -22.77 -8.48 -20.94
C ALA A 542 -23.45 -9.26 -22.07
N ASP A 543 -23.25 -8.86 -23.31
CA ASP A 543 -23.54 -9.71 -24.46
C ASP A 543 -22.47 -10.82 -24.49
N VAL A 544 -22.84 -12.05 -24.13
CA VAL A 544 -21.89 -13.17 -24.06
C VAL A 544 -21.94 -14.09 -25.26
N ASP A 545 -22.94 -13.94 -26.12
CA ASP A 545 -23.14 -14.80 -27.31
C ASP A 545 -23.01 -14.08 -28.66
N ALA A 546 -22.84 -12.76 -28.65
CA ALA A 546 -22.74 -11.81 -29.77
C ALA A 546 -24.04 -11.64 -30.58
N ASP A 547 -25.20 -11.69 -29.92
CA ASP A 547 -26.50 -11.39 -30.55
C ASP A 547 -26.89 -9.89 -30.53
N GLY A 548 -26.09 -9.05 -29.87
CA GLY A 548 -26.29 -7.61 -29.73
C GLY A 548 -27.16 -7.21 -28.54
N LYS A 549 -27.60 -8.16 -27.70
CA LYS A 549 -28.42 -7.91 -26.51
C LYS A 549 -27.69 -8.42 -25.27
N PRO A 550 -27.37 -7.57 -24.29
CA PRO A 550 -26.66 -8.04 -23.11
C PRO A 550 -27.51 -8.99 -22.26
N GLU A 551 -26.95 -10.13 -21.87
CA GLU A 551 -27.49 -11.01 -20.84
C GLU A 551 -27.27 -10.44 -19.44
N LEU A 552 -28.17 -10.78 -18.52
CA LEU A 552 -27.94 -10.59 -17.10
C LEU A 552 -26.93 -11.64 -16.59
N LEU A 553 -25.84 -11.18 -16.00
CA LEU A 553 -24.80 -12.03 -15.40
C LEU A 553 -25.07 -12.24 -13.92
N LEU A 554 -25.22 -13.49 -13.49
CA LEU A 554 -25.49 -13.87 -12.09
C LEU A 554 -24.35 -14.76 -11.54
N ALA A 555 -23.64 -14.25 -10.52
CA ALA A 555 -22.56 -14.97 -9.85
C ALA A 555 -23.11 -15.87 -8.74
N GLN A 556 -22.73 -17.16 -8.74
CA GLN A 556 -23.14 -18.09 -7.70
C GLN A 556 -22.22 -19.31 -7.56
N ARG A 557 -21.81 -19.62 -6.33
CA ARG A 557 -20.96 -20.77 -6.00
C ARG A 557 -19.71 -20.74 -6.90
N ASN A 558 -19.43 -21.81 -7.64
CA ASN A 558 -18.25 -21.93 -8.49
C ASN A 558 -18.52 -21.54 -9.97
N PHE A 559 -19.58 -20.78 -10.26
CA PHE A 559 -19.92 -20.39 -11.63
C PHE A 559 -20.51 -18.97 -11.74
N LEU A 560 -20.45 -18.42 -12.94
CA LEU A 560 -21.22 -17.31 -13.43
C LEU A 560 -22.22 -17.84 -14.47
N ARG A 561 -23.45 -17.33 -14.50
CA ARG A 561 -24.44 -17.65 -15.54
C ARG A 561 -24.94 -16.40 -16.22
N ALA A 562 -24.96 -16.43 -17.54
CA ALA A 562 -25.61 -15.43 -18.38
C ALA A 562 -27.05 -15.89 -18.63
N VAL A 563 -28.03 -15.03 -18.36
CA VAL A 563 -29.45 -15.39 -18.38
C VAL A 563 -30.32 -14.34 -19.06
N VAL A 564 -31.38 -14.83 -19.69
CA VAL A 564 -32.50 -14.03 -20.20
C VAL A 564 -33.78 -14.52 -19.53
N LEU A 565 -34.66 -13.59 -19.14
CA LEU A 565 -35.96 -13.89 -18.58
C LEU A 565 -36.90 -14.36 -19.70
N THR A 566 -37.56 -15.50 -19.52
CA THR A 566 -38.46 -16.07 -20.54
C THR A 566 -39.82 -16.44 -19.97
N SER A 567 -40.85 -16.27 -20.78
CA SER A 567 -42.24 -16.60 -20.45
C SER A 567 -42.57 -18.03 -20.86
N ASN A 568 -42.93 -18.86 -19.87
CA ASN A 568 -43.41 -20.22 -20.07
C ASN A 568 -44.94 -20.25 -19.95
N SER A 569 -45.61 -20.51 -21.08
CA SER A 569 -47.03 -20.84 -21.13
C SER A 569 -47.24 -22.34 -20.91
N GLN A 570 -47.64 -22.76 -19.70
CA GLN A 570 -48.21 -24.10 -19.55
C GLN A 570 -49.56 -24.17 -20.30
N PRO A 571 -49.80 -25.20 -21.13
CA PRO A 571 -51.14 -25.49 -21.62
C PRO A 571 -52.07 -25.66 -20.42
N ALA A 572 -53.26 -25.06 -20.46
CA ALA A 572 -54.25 -25.29 -19.43
C ALA A 572 -54.60 -26.79 -19.39
N GLU A 573 -54.46 -27.44 -18.23
CA GLU A 573 -55.00 -28.78 -18.04
C GLU A 573 -56.52 -28.71 -18.28
N VAL A 574 -57.01 -29.55 -19.20
CA VAL A 574 -58.43 -29.59 -19.56
C VAL A 574 -59.20 -30.30 -18.44
N SER A 575 -59.49 -29.53 -17.39
CA SER A 575 -60.46 -29.87 -16.35
C SER A 575 -61.80 -29.24 -16.71
N GLU A 576 -62.85 -30.07 -16.84
CA GLU A 576 -64.19 -29.69 -17.33
C GLU A 576 -64.95 -28.67 -16.43
N THR A 577 -64.31 -28.11 -15.40
CA THR A 577 -64.88 -27.11 -14.48
C THR A 577 -64.01 -25.88 -14.27
N SER A 578 -62.89 -25.71 -14.99
CA SER A 578 -61.97 -24.58 -14.80
C SER A 578 -62.10 -23.51 -15.88
N THR A 579 -62.39 -22.26 -15.47
CA THR A 579 -62.29 -21.05 -16.30
C THR A 579 -60.89 -20.42 -16.27
N ASN A 580 -59.86 -21.20 -15.93
CA ASN A 580 -58.51 -20.67 -15.74
C ASN A 580 -57.82 -20.48 -17.10
N ALA A 581 -57.65 -19.21 -17.48
CA ALA A 581 -56.73 -18.84 -18.55
C ALA A 581 -55.32 -19.36 -18.26
N SER A 582 -54.56 -19.65 -19.31
CA SER A 582 -53.17 -20.10 -19.23
C SER A 582 -52.33 -19.14 -18.39
N LYS A 583 -51.91 -19.57 -17.21
CA LYS A 583 -51.07 -18.77 -16.32
C LYS A 583 -49.65 -18.73 -16.87
N VAL A 584 -49.26 -17.60 -17.45
CA VAL A 584 -47.87 -17.34 -17.83
C VAL A 584 -47.00 -17.38 -16.57
N THR A 585 -45.88 -18.07 -16.66
CA THR A 585 -44.89 -18.17 -15.58
C THR A 585 -43.53 -17.74 -16.11
N TRP A 586 -42.85 -16.86 -15.39
CA TRP A 586 -41.57 -16.30 -15.79
C TRP A 586 -40.40 -17.03 -15.12
N SER A 587 -39.35 -17.30 -15.89
CA SER A 587 -38.16 -18.03 -15.43
C SER A 587 -36.93 -17.61 -16.21
N PHE A 588 -35.76 -17.61 -15.58
CA PHE A 588 -34.50 -17.43 -16.29
C PHE A 588 -34.17 -18.64 -17.17
N SER A 589 -34.00 -18.39 -18.46
CA SER A 589 -33.28 -19.29 -19.37
C SER A 589 -31.79 -19.00 -19.25
N VAL A 590 -30.97 -20.04 -19.07
CA VAL A 590 -29.51 -19.90 -19.06
C VAL A 590 -29.01 -19.95 -20.50
N LYS A 591 -28.40 -18.87 -20.98
CA LYS A 591 -27.72 -18.79 -22.28
C LYS A 591 -26.37 -19.49 -22.20
N GLU A 592 -25.54 -19.09 -21.23
CA GLU A 592 -24.18 -19.60 -21.02
C GLU A 592 -23.88 -19.85 -19.52
N GLN A 593 -22.95 -20.76 -19.24
CA GLN A 593 -22.40 -20.97 -17.90
C GLN A 593 -20.87 -20.97 -17.94
N ILE A 594 -20.27 -19.96 -17.33
CA ILE A 594 -18.82 -19.81 -17.19
C ILE A 594 -18.42 -20.33 -15.81
N ASN A 595 -17.58 -21.36 -15.76
CA ASN A 595 -17.13 -21.93 -14.49
C ASN A 595 -15.88 -21.19 -13.97
N GLY A 596 -15.75 -21.10 -12.64
CA GLY A 596 -14.51 -20.71 -11.99
C GLY A 596 -13.40 -21.75 -12.19
N ALA A 597 -12.16 -21.36 -11.86
CA ALA A 597 -10.97 -22.17 -12.14
C ALA A 597 -10.91 -23.55 -11.44
N SER A 598 -11.71 -23.79 -10.40
CA SER A 598 -11.81 -25.11 -9.78
C SER A 598 -13.15 -25.36 -9.07
N SER A 599 -13.37 -26.60 -8.62
CA SER A 599 -14.60 -27.01 -7.91
C SER A 599 -14.82 -26.32 -6.56
N ASN A 600 -13.76 -25.78 -5.94
CA ASN A 600 -13.83 -24.97 -4.73
C ASN A 600 -13.83 -23.45 -4.99
N SER A 601 -13.97 -23.01 -6.25
CA SER A 601 -14.15 -21.58 -6.56
C SER A 601 -15.40 -21.01 -5.91
N ARG A 602 -15.33 -19.75 -5.47
CA ARG A 602 -16.49 -18.95 -5.02
C ARG A 602 -16.54 -17.64 -5.78
N ILE A 603 -17.17 -17.67 -6.95
CA ILE A 603 -17.42 -16.49 -7.79
C ILE A 603 -18.49 -15.63 -7.12
N ILE A 604 -18.14 -14.37 -6.81
CA ILE A 604 -19.02 -13.40 -6.15
C ILE A 604 -19.31 -12.15 -6.99
N ALA A 605 -18.47 -11.86 -7.98
CA ALA A 605 -18.66 -10.77 -8.92
C ALA A 605 -17.95 -11.10 -10.25
N ALA A 606 -18.31 -10.38 -11.31
CA ALA A 606 -17.69 -10.45 -12.62
C ALA A 606 -17.69 -9.06 -13.28
N THR A 607 -16.86 -8.83 -14.30
CA THR A 607 -17.03 -7.66 -15.16
C THR A 607 -16.58 -7.98 -16.60
N PRO A 608 -17.35 -7.56 -17.62
CA PRO A 608 -16.94 -7.65 -19.02
C PRO A 608 -16.01 -6.50 -19.38
N LEU A 609 -14.92 -6.80 -20.09
CA LEU A 609 -14.08 -5.80 -20.75
C LEU A 609 -14.10 -6.04 -22.28
N PRO A 610 -14.14 -4.96 -23.10
CA PRO A 610 -14.08 -5.09 -24.56
C PRO A 610 -12.80 -5.82 -24.99
N LYS A 611 -12.93 -6.80 -25.90
CA LYS A 611 -11.80 -7.57 -26.41
C LYS A 611 -11.50 -7.12 -27.84
N GLU A 612 -10.26 -6.71 -28.11
CA GLU A 612 -9.86 -6.25 -29.44
C GLU A 612 -10.15 -7.30 -30.52
N GLY A 613 -10.90 -6.92 -31.55
CA GLY A 613 -11.28 -7.80 -32.66
C GLY A 613 -12.35 -8.84 -32.35
N SER A 614 -13.10 -8.70 -31.26
CA SER A 614 -14.16 -9.63 -30.84
C SER A 614 -15.41 -8.89 -30.36
N ASP A 615 -16.58 -9.25 -30.89
CA ASP A 615 -17.87 -8.74 -30.40
C ASP A 615 -18.24 -9.33 -29.02
N VAL A 616 -17.69 -10.50 -28.67
CA VAL A 616 -17.80 -11.09 -27.33
C VAL A 616 -16.71 -10.50 -26.42
N PRO A 617 -17.04 -9.96 -25.23
CA PRO A 617 -16.08 -9.41 -24.28
C PRO A 617 -15.29 -10.50 -23.53
N SER A 618 -14.13 -10.13 -22.99
CA SER A 618 -13.45 -10.96 -21.99
C SER A 618 -14.10 -10.78 -20.62
N LEU A 619 -14.29 -11.86 -19.86
CA LEU A 619 -14.93 -11.83 -18.55
C LEU A 619 -13.90 -12.02 -17.43
N PHE A 620 -13.79 -11.05 -16.54
CA PHE A 620 -12.99 -11.16 -15.33
C PHE A 620 -13.88 -11.52 -14.15
N LEU A 621 -13.56 -12.62 -13.45
CA LEU A 621 -14.37 -13.20 -12.36
C LEU A 621 -13.65 -13.06 -11.01
N LEU A 622 -14.31 -12.47 -10.01
CA LEU A 622 -13.78 -12.37 -8.64
C LEU A 622 -14.08 -13.65 -7.86
N ASP A 623 -13.04 -14.42 -7.54
CA ASP A 623 -13.11 -15.63 -6.72
C ASP A 623 -12.68 -15.34 -5.27
N ALA A 624 -13.66 -15.24 -4.38
CA ALA A 624 -13.46 -14.90 -2.97
C ALA A 624 -12.83 -16.03 -2.15
N GLU A 625 -13.03 -17.30 -2.52
CA GLU A 625 -12.47 -18.45 -1.78
C GLU A 625 -11.00 -18.66 -2.15
N ARG A 626 -10.68 -18.54 -3.45
CA ARG A 626 -9.31 -18.68 -3.96
C ARG A 626 -8.47 -17.41 -3.84
N LYS A 627 -9.11 -16.25 -3.61
CA LYS A 627 -8.48 -14.91 -3.62
C LYS A 627 -7.77 -14.60 -4.94
N VAL A 628 -8.47 -14.87 -6.04
CA VAL A 628 -7.96 -14.59 -7.40
C VAL A 628 -8.98 -13.85 -8.24
N LEU A 629 -8.47 -13.07 -9.20
CA LEU A 629 -9.23 -12.61 -10.36
C LEU A 629 -8.98 -13.60 -11.50
N THR A 630 -10.04 -14.17 -12.05
CA THR A 630 -9.96 -15.16 -13.13
C THR A 630 -10.33 -14.49 -14.46
N LEU A 631 -9.39 -14.38 -15.39
CA LEU A 631 -9.68 -13.99 -16.76
C LEU A 631 -10.19 -15.21 -17.53
N SER A 632 -11.43 -15.11 -18.01
CA SER A 632 -12.09 -16.11 -18.84
C SER A 632 -12.48 -15.52 -20.19
N GLU A 633 -12.27 -16.29 -21.26
CA GLU A 633 -12.58 -15.87 -22.63
C GLU A 633 -13.26 -16.99 -23.42
N ARG A 634 -14.01 -16.62 -24.44
CA ARG A 634 -14.59 -17.55 -25.42
C ARG A 634 -13.55 -17.90 -26.49
N ASP A 635 -13.32 -19.18 -26.71
CA ASP A 635 -12.42 -19.68 -27.76
C ASP A 635 -13.08 -19.72 -29.15
N GLU A 636 -12.31 -20.01 -30.20
CA GLU A 636 -12.79 -20.11 -31.60
C GLU A 636 -13.92 -21.16 -31.80
N SER A 637 -14.10 -22.10 -30.86
CA SER A 637 -15.17 -23.08 -30.89
C SER A 637 -16.44 -22.65 -30.15
N GLY A 638 -16.43 -21.43 -29.58
CA GLY A 638 -17.53 -20.87 -28.81
C GLY A 638 -17.53 -21.27 -27.32
N VAL A 639 -16.48 -21.92 -26.83
CA VAL A 639 -16.43 -22.44 -25.45
C VAL A 639 -15.67 -21.47 -24.54
N TRP A 640 -16.23 -21.20 -23.36
CA TRP A 640 -15.58 -20.38 -22.33
C TRP A 640 -14.44 -21.15 -21.63
N GLN A 641 -13.24 -20.58 -21.66
CA GLN A 641 -12.03 -21.12 -21.04
C GLN A 641 -11.43 -20.14 -20.05
N VAL A 642 -10.82 -20.64 -18.97
CA VAL A 642 -9.97 -19.82 -18.09
C VAL A 642 -8.62 -19.60 -18.77
N VAL A 643 -8.29 -18.34 -19.06
CA VAL A 643 -7.01 -17.95 -19.69
C VAL A 643 -5.93 -17.73 -18.64
N ARG A 644 -6.24 -16.99 -17.56
CA ARG A 644 -5.29 -16.75 -16.46
C ARG A 644 -5.99 -16.55 -15.11
N ASN A 645 -5.29 -16.88 -14.03
CA ASN A 645 -5.67 -16.55 -12.66
C ASN A 645 -4.64 -15.57 -12.09
N LEU A 646 -5.09 -14.41 -11.62
CA LEU A 646 -4.27 -13.38 -11.01
C LEU A 646 -4.47 -13.39 -9.51
N ALA A 647 -3.39 -13.50 -8.74
CA ALA A 647 -3.45 -13.48 -7.28
C ALA A 647 -3.82 -12.08 -6.79
N LEU A 648 -4.78 -11.99 -5.87
CA LEU A 648 -5.17 -10.73 -5.24
C LEU A 648 -4.53 -10.63 -3.85
N PRO A 649 -3.72 -9.59 -3.54
CA PRO A 649 -3.14 -9.40 -2.22
C PRO A 649 -4.20 -9.03 -1.18
N VAL A 650 -5.35 -8.51 -1.62
CA VAL A 650 -6.51 -8.12 -0.81
C VAL A 650 -7.76 -8.74 -1.41
N SER A 651 -8.64 -9.32 -0.58
CA SER A 651 -9.78 -10.13 -1.04
C SER A 651 -11.16 -9.65 -0.58
N ASP A 652 -11.26 -8.55 0.16
CA ASP A 652 -12.49 -8.14 0.87
C ASP A 652 -13.45 -7.29 0.00
N PHE A 653 -13.34 -7.45 -1.31
CA PHE A 653 -14.16 -6.79 -2.33
C PHE A 653 -15.45 -7.57 -2.60
N ARG A 654 -16.50 -6.87 -3.05
CA ARG A 654 -17.83 -7.42 -3.29
C ARG A 654 -18.42 -7.09 -4.66
N ASN A 655 -17.76 -6.20 -5.41
CA ASN A 655 -18.23 -5.76 -6.71
C ASN A 655 -17.02 -5.52 -7.63
N LEU A 656 -17.23 -5.73 -8.94
CA LEU A 656 -16.28 -5.43 -10.01
C LEU A 656 -16.93 -4.49 -11.03
N GLN A 657 -16.13 -3.61 -11.63
CA GLN A 657 -16.55 -2.69 -12.68
C GLN A 657 -15.39 -2.48 -13.67
N GLY A 658 -15.66 -2.47 -14.98
CA GLY A 658 -14.70 -2.00 -15.98
C GLY A 658 -14.56 -0.47 -15.86
N LEU A 659 -13.33 0.03 -15.78
CA LEU A 659 -13.01 1.45 -15.66
C LEU A 659 -12.05 1.87 -16.77
N ASN A 660 -12.15 3.13 -17.18
CA ASN A 660 -11.14 3.82 -17.97
C ASN A 660 -10.30 4.71 -17.03
N ILE A 661 -9.02 4.34 -16.85
CA ILE A 661 -8.07 5.00 -15.95
C ILE A 661 -6.92 5.55 -16.80
N GLY A 662 -6.79 6.87 -16.89
CA GLY A 662 -5.83 7.56 -17.77
C GLY A 662 -6.09 7.32 -19.26
N SER A 663 -7.34 7.02 -19.63
CA SER A 663 -7.75 6.52 -20.94
C SER A 663 -9.19 6.92 -21.25
N ASP A 664 -9.51 7.10 -22.53
CA ASP A 664 -10.88 7.27 -23.04
C ASP A 664 -11.61 5.91 -23.17
N GLU A 665 -10.86 4.80 -23.21
CA GLU A 665 -11.37 3.44 -23.34
C GLU A 665 -11.17 2.62 -22.05
N VAL A 666 -12.05 1.63 -21.81
CA VAL A 666 -11.99 0.74 -20.64
C VAL A 666 -10.73 -0.13 -20.69
N ASN A 667 -9.74 0.25 -19.88
CA ASN A 667 -8.43 -0.39 -19.77
C ASN A 667 -8.16 -1.02 -18.40
N SER A 668 -9.09 -0.90 -17.45
CA SER A 668 -8.88 -1.22 -16.04
C SER A 668 -10.07 -1.92 -15.40
N ILE A 669 -9.82 -2.58 -14.26
CA ILE A 669 -10.86 -3.22 -13.43
C ILE A 669 -10.87 -2.55 -12.07
N GLY A 670 -11.99 -1.93 -11.71
CA GLY A 670 -12.29 -1.42 -10.38
C GLY A 670 -12.88 -2.49 -9.47
N PHE A 671 -12.52 -2.42 -8.19
CA PHE A 671 -12.94 -3.33 -7.12
C PHE A 671 -13.52 -2.50 -5.96
N LEU A 672 -14.74 -2.80 -5.53
CA LEU A 672 -15.39 -2.08 -4.43
C LEU A 672 -15.59 -2.99 -3.21
N GLY A 673 -15.10 -2.54 -2.05
CA GLY A 673 -15.24 -3.19 -0.75
C GLY A 673 -15.66 -2.18 0.34
N ILE A 674 -15.99 -2.67 1.54
CA ILE A 674 -16.50 -1.79 2.62
C ILE A 674 -15.40 -0.87 3.19
N ASN A 675 -14.15 -1.35 3.25
CA ASN A 675 -13.03 -0.65 3.89
C ASN A 675 -11.86 -0.38 2.92
N SER A 676 -12.03 -0.65 1.62
CA SER A 676 -11.06 -0.33 0.58
C SER A 676 -11.73 -0.29 -0.80
N VAL A 677 -11.16 0.54 -1.67
CA VAL A 677 -11.30 0.42 -3.13
C VAL A 677 -9.98 -0.16 -3.66
N ALA A 678 -10.02 -0.83 -4.80
CA ALA A 678 -8.81 -1.11 -5.55
C ALA A 678 -9.09 -0.97 -7.04
N TRP A 679 -8.03 -0.86 -7.84
CA TRP A 679 -8.10 -1.05 -9.27
C TRP A 679 -6.88 -1.79 -9.79
N MET A 680 -7.03 -2.42 -10.95
CA MET A 680 -5.97 -3.06 -11.71
C MET A 680 -6.04 -2.48 -13.12
N ASN A 681 -5.05 -1.66 -13.50
CA ASN A 681 -4.87 -1.32 -14.91
C ASN A 681 -4.46 -2.59 -15.66
N LEU A 682 -4.85 -2.71 -16.93
CA LEU A 682 -4.49 -3.84 -17.80
C LEU A 682 -3.62 -3.38 -18.98
N ASP A 683 -2.93 -2.26 -18.81
CA ASP A 683 -2.03 -1.64 -19.77
C ASP A 683 -0.81 -1.02 -19.06
N GLY A 684 0.02 -0.32 -19.82
CA GLY A 684 1.11 0.49 -19.29
C GLY A 684 2.21 -0.30 -18.57
N LYS A 685 2.61 0.20 -17.40
CA LYS A 685 3.78 -0.27 -16.65
C LYS A 685 3.39 -0.74 -15.25
N VAL A 686 4.15 -1.70 -14.75
CA VAL A 686 4.07 -2.20 -13.37
C VAL A 686 5.37 -1.96 -12.64
N TRP A 687 5.24 -1.79 -11.33
CA TRP A 687 6.38 -1.84 -10.44
C TRP A 687 6.87 -3.29 -10.27
N ASN A 688 8.18 -3.47 -10.22
CA ASN A 688 8.81 -4.77 -10.02
C ASN A 688 9.98 -4.62 -9.05
N LEU A 689 9.95 -5.36 -7.94
CA LEU A 689 11.10 -5.49 -7.05
C LEU A 689 12.14 -6.39 -7.73
N THR A 690 13.20 -5.78 -8.26
CA THR A 690 14.15 -6.43 -9.16
C THR A 690 15.41 -6.84 -8.41
N GLU A 691 15.77 -8.12 -8.45
CA GLU A 691 17.02 -8.62 -7.87
C GLU A 691 18.24 -7.94 -8.51
N LEU A 692 19.09 -7.32 -7.69
CA LEU A 692 20.34 -6.71 -8.12
C LEU A 692 21.53 -7.66 -7.88
N ASP A 693 21.64 -8.21 -6.67
CA ASP A 693 22.57 -9.29 -6.32
C ASP A 693 22.11 -10.01 -5.04
N TYR A 694 22.68 -11.19 -4.76
CA TYR A 694 22.39 -11.99 -3.57
C TYR A 694 23.65 -12.42 -2.80
N TYR A 695 23.48 -12.65 -1.50
CA TYR A 695 24.55 -13.06 -0.59
C TYR A 695 24.17 -14.29 0.22
N GLU A 696 25.08 -15.25 0.27
CA GLU A 696 25.04 -16.39 1.18
C GLU A 696 26.28 -16.34 2.08
N THR A 697 26.06 -16.24 3.39
CA THR A 697 27.16 -16.20 4.35
C THR A 697 27.97 -17.51 4.33
N PRO A 698 29.31 -17.45 4.28
CA PRO A 698 30.16 -18.63 4.34
C PRO A 698 30.25 -19.23 5.76
N ILE A 699 29.64 -18.61 6.76
CA ILE A 699 29.62 -19.09 8.15
C ILE A 699 28.74 -20.33 8.25
N LYS A 700 29.34 -21.50 8.53
CA LYS A 700 28.64 -22.79 8.51
C LYS A 700 27.57 -22.91 9.60
N GLY A 701 26.33 -23.03 9.17
CA GLY A 701 25.16 -23.11 10.06
C GLY A 701 24.80 -21.77 10.69
N ALA A 702 25.18 -20.66 10.04
CA ALA A 702 24.76 -19.32 10.42
C ALA A 702 23.27 -19.07 10.21
N ARG A 703 22.77 -18.07 10.93
CA ARG A 703 21.46 -17.49 10.80
C ARG A 703 21.61 -15.98 10.80
N LEU A 704 21.72 -15.40 9.60
CA LEU A 704 21.58 -13.95 9.41
C LEU A 704 20.19 -13.57 9.94
N ASN A 705 20.16 -12.79 11.01
CA ASN A 705 18.94 -12.44 11.73
C ASN A 705 18.43 -11.07 11.31
N ASP A 706 19.36 -10.13 11.16
CA ASP A 706 19.08 -8.73 10.85
C ASP A 706 20.20 -8.11 10.00
N VAL A 707 19.96 -6.93 9.45
CA VAL A 707 20.91 -6.17 8.61
C VAL A 707 20.72 -4.66 8.78
N ILE A 708 21.82 -3.92 8.75
CA ILE A 708 21.85 -2.45 8.62
C ILE A 708 22.80 -2.04 7.50
N SER A 709 22.68 -0.80 7.02
CA SER A 709 23.62 -0.16 6.09
C SER A 709 24.30 1.08 6.67
N GLY A 710 25.48 1.41 6.13
CA GLY A 710 26.19 2.66 6.39
C GLY A 710 27.55 2.69 5.72
N ASP A 711 28.06 3.87 5.35
CA ASP A 711 29.33 4.03 4.64
C ASP A 711 30.52 3.89 5.62
N LEU A 712 30.86 2.64 5.96
CA LEU A 712 31.93 2.31 6.88
C LEU A 712 33.33 2.60 6.31
N ASN A 713 33.51 2.51 4.99
CA ASN A 713 34.81 2.77 4.35
C ASN A 713 34.97 4.20 3.79
N ASN A 714 33.96 5.06 3.95
CA ASN A 714 33.90 6.47 3.56
C ASN A 714 34.13 6.70 2.05
N ASN A 715 33.49 5.89 1.21
CA ASN A 715 33.60 5.96 -0.26
C ASN A 715 32.39 6.60 -0.96
N GLY A 716 31.37 7.02 -0.21
CA GLY A 716 30.10 7.55 -0.71
C GLY A 716 29.02 6.50 -1.00
N ARG A 717 29.27 5.21 -0.66
CA ARG A 717 28.32 4.09 -0.78
C ARG A 717 28.21 3.35 0.54
N LYS A 718 27.06 2.77 0.81
CA LYS A 718 26.80 2.14 2.10
C LYS A 718 27.17 0.65 2.06
N ASP A 719 28.03 0.27 3.00
CA ASP A 719 28.33 -1.12 3.32
C ASP A 719 27.23 -1.71 4.20
N LEU A 720 27.29 -3.02 4.41
CA LEU A 720 26.26 -3.80 5.06
C LEU A 720 26.84 -4.56 6.23
N VAL A 721 26.11 -4.56 7.34
CA VAL A 721 26.48 -5.28 8.55
C VAL A 721 25.34 -6.23 8.89
N PHE A 722 25.55 -7.53 8.63
CA PHE A 722 24.60 -8.56 9.02
C PHE A 722 24.86 -9.02 10.46
N LEU A 723 23.78 -9.10 11.25
CA LEU A 723 23.79 -9.65 12.60
C LEU A 723 23.48 -11.14 12.55
N GLU A 724 24.47 -11.97 12.86
CA GLU A 724 24.39 -13.43 12.76
C GLU A 724 24.27 -14.05 14.16
N THR A 725 23.16 -14.75 14.43
CA THR A 725 22.77 -15.09 15.81
C THR A 725 22.83 -16.58 16.17
N ALA A 726 23.30 -17.44 15.26
CA ALA A 726 23.57 -18.86 15.56
C ALA A 726 25.04 -19.11 15.96
N ARG A 727 25.98 -18.23 15.55
CA ARG A 727 27.39 -18.22 15.96
C ARG A 727 27.82 -16.92 16.66
N ASN A 728 26.94 -15.92 16.73
CA ASN A 728 27.17 -14.60 17.34
C ASN A 728 28.20 -13.75 16.58
N TYR A 729 28.09 -13.73 15.24
CA TYR A 729 29.00 -13.00 14.36
C TYR A 729 28.41 -11.66 13.90
N VAL A 730 29.31 -10.76 13.58
CA VAL A 730 29.09 -9.67 12.63
C VAL A 730 29.72 -10.09 11.30
N ASP A 731 29.00 -9.92 10.19
CA ASP A 731 29.42 -10.30 8.83
C ASP A 731 29.25 -9.08 7.90
N LEU A 732 30.37 -8.49 7.48
CA LEU A 732 30.40 -7.29 6.62
C LEU A 732 30.41 -7.67 5.14
N VAL A 733 29.61 -6.94 4.37
CA VAL A 733 29.49 -7.09 2.92
C VAL A 733 29.45 -5.69 2.28
N MET A 734 30.30 -5.44 1.29
CA MET A 734 30.29 -4.18 0.53
C MET A 734 29.26 -4.26 -0.60
N PHE A 735 28.64 -3.13 -0.96
CA PHE A 735 27.83 -2.99 -2.17
C PHE A 735 28.61 -2.25 -3.26
N GLU A 736 29.30 -3.03 -4.11
CA GLU A 736 30.25 -2.54 -5.11
C GLU A 736 29.60 -2.34 -6.50
N PRO A 737 30.10 -1.40 -7.33
CA PRO A 737 29.55 -1.17 -8.67
C PRO A 737 29.58 -2.39 -9.62
N PRO A 738 28.60 -2.55 -10.53
CA PRO A 738 27.39 -1.73 -10.62
C PRO A 738 26.44 -1.99 -9.43
N HIS A 739 26.10 -3.25 -9.17
CA HIS A 739 25.38 -3.67 -7.96
C HIS A 739 25.91 -5.06 -7.58
N ARG A 740 26.81 -5.16 -6.60
CA ARG A 740 27.47 -6.42 -6.22
C ARG A 740 27.73 -6.54 -4.73
N LEU A 741 27.26 -7.63 -4.14
CA LEU A 741 27.52 -8.00 -2.75
C LEU A 741 28.87 -8.69 -2.63
N VAL A 742 29.88 -7.96 -2.15
CA VAL A 742 31.25 -8.45 -2.01
C VAL A 742 31.54 -8.74 -0.53
N PRO A 743 31.80 -10.01 -0.13
CA PRO A 743 32.12 -10.34 1.25
C PRO A 743 33.40 -9.64 1.69
N ALA A 744 33.34 -8.95 2.82
CA ALA A 744 34.46 -8.22 3.42
C ALA A 744 34.98 -8.96 4.67
N ASN A 745 34.87 -8.33 5.85
CA ASN A 745 35.38 -8.86 7.10
C ASN A 745 34.26 -9.55 7.92
N ARG A 746 34.62 -10.46 8.83
CA ARG A 746 33.68 -11.09 9.77
C ARG A 746 34.38 -11.57 11.03
N TRP A 747 33.75 -11.41 12.18
CA TRP A 747 34.31 -11.85 13.46
C TRP A 747 33.22 -12.23 14.46
N PRO A 748 33.50 -13.14 15.41
CA PRO A 748 32.62 -13.37 16.55
C PRO A 748 32.63 -12.13 17.45
N VAL A 749 31.45 -11.63 17.80
CA VAL A 749 31.30 -10.48 18.72
C VAL A 749 31.66 -10.91 20.15
N PHE A 750 31.38 -12.16 20.52
CA PHE A 750 31.74 -12.75 21.81
C PHE A 750 31.89 -14.28 21.73
N GLU A 751 32.70 -14.86 22.61
CA GLU A 751 32.78 -16.32 22.82
C GLU A 751 31.82 -16.77 23.93
N GLU A 752 30.93 -17.73 23.67
CA GLU A 752 30.22 -18.43 24.74
C GLU A 752 31.18 -19.33 25.54
N ARG A 753 31.55 -18.89 26.75
CA ARG A 753 32.00 -19.79 27.83
C ARG A 753 30.90 -19.90 28.90
N THR A 754 29.83 -20.61 28.56
CA THR A 754 28.62 -20.77 29.39
C THR A 754 28.84 -21.63 30.64
N PHE A 755 29.55 -21.09 31.64
CA PHE A 755 29.45 -21.59 33.01
C PHE A 755 28.11 -21.13 33.63
N ARG A 756 27.13 -22.05 33.61
CA ARG A 756 25.73 -21.93 34.10
C ARG A 756 24.75 -21.23 33.15
N SER A 757 24.07 -22.04 32.34
CA SER A 757 22.60 -22.13 32.22
C SER A 757 21.73 -20.84 32.19
N ARG A 758 22.27 -19.69 31.81
CA ARG A 758 21.50 -18.51 31.39
C ARG A 758 21.65 -18.37 29.88
N ARG A 759 20.77 -19.04 29.13
CA ARG A 759 20.39 -18.49 27.82
C ARG A 759 19.65 -17.20 28.10
N THR A 760 20.07 -16.12 27.47
CA THR A 760 19.21 -14.96 27.26
C THR A 760 18.10 -15.36 26.28
N ASP A 761 16.87 -14.92 26.51
CA ASP A 761 15.74 -15.25 25.62
C ASP A 761 15.80 -14.50 24.26
N LEU A 762 16.72 -13.53 24.13
CA LEU A 762 16.97 -12.75 22.93
C LEU A 762 18.18 -13.28 22.16
N ALA A 763 18.08 -13.23 20.83
CA ALA A 763 19.16 -13.54 19.90
C ALA A 763 20.22 -12.42 19.92
N GLU A 764 21.51 -12.76 19.81
CA GLU A 764 22.64 -11.82 19.97
C GLU A 764 23.66 -12.02 18.83
N PRO A 765 24.37 -10.98 18.35
CA PRO A 765 24.22 -9.56 18.68
C PRO A 765 22.81 -9.04 18.32
N ARG A 766 22.29 -8.10 19.11
CA ARG A 766 20.86 -7.69 19.06
C ARG A 766 20.56 -6.58 18.08
N GLU A 767 21.39 -5.53 18.12
CA GLU A 767 21.23 -4.31 17.34
C GLU A 767 22.63 -3.82 16.96
N ALA A 768 22.73 -3.07 15.87
CA ALA A 768 23.94 -2.34 15.51
C ALA A 768 23.57 -0.98 14.95
N LEU A 769 24.57 -0.11 14.84
CA LEU A 769 24.47 1.22 14.25
C LEU A 769 25.82 1.59 13.64
N ILE A 770 25.80 2.38 12.57
CA ILE A 770 26.99 2.92 11.91
C ILE A 770 26.93 4.45 12.05
N ALA A 771 27.94 5.05 12.66
CA ALA A 771 27.99 6.48 12.95
C ALA A 771 29.42 6.91 13.36
N ASP A 772 29.87 8.10 12.97
CA ASP A 772 31.08 8.71 13.52
C ASP A 772 30.86 9.13 14.99
N VAL A 773 31.42 8.35 15.92
CA VAL A 773 31.43 8.69 17.36
C VAL A 773 32.82 9.10 17.84
N THR A 774 33.76 9.35 16.93
CA THR A 774 35.06 9.95 17.25
C THR A 774 35.17 11.43 16.87
N GLY A 775 34.36 11.89 15.91
CA GLY A 775 34.46 13.21 15.29
C GLY A 775 35.66 13.34 14.34
N ASP A 776 36.19 12.23 13.80
CA ASP A 776 37.31 12.23 12.85
C ASP A 776 36.85 12.21 11.37
N GLY A 777 35.54 12.11 11.12
CA GLY A 777 34.94 12.05 9.80
C GLY A 777 34.81 10.64 9.24
N LYS A 778 35.07 9.58 10.02
CA LYS A 778 34.86 8.18 9.64
C LYS A 778 33.72 7.57 10.44
N ASN A 779 32.88 6.78 9.78
CA ASN A 779 31.86 6.03 10.49
C ASN A 779 32.44 4.84 11.26
N ASP A 780 32.16 4.78 12.55
CA ASP A 780 32.45 3.65 13.43
C ASP A 780 31.31 2.61 13.38
N LEU A 781 31.60 1.37 13.81
CA LEU A 781 30.58 0.33 14.00
C LEU A 781 30.25 0.16 15.49
N ILE A 782 29.01 0.45 15.86
CA ILE A 782 28.48 0.28 17.22
C ILE A 782 27.61 -0.97 17.26
N VAL A 783 27.85 -1.88 18.21
CA VAL A 783 27.12 -3.15 18.37
C VAL A 783 26.58 -3.29 19.79
N LEU A 784 25.28 -3.59 19.90
CA LEU A 784 24.59 -3.83 21.16
C LEU A 784 24.57 -5.32 21.51
N VAL A 785 25.16 -5.68 22.66
CA VAL A 785 25.25 -7.08 23.10
C VAL A 785 25.09 -7.22 24.61
N HIS A 786 24.23 -8.14 25.06
CA HIS A 786 23.95 -8.44 26.48
C HIS A 786 23.60 -7.21 27.34
N ASP A 787 24.58 -6.69 28.09
CA ASP A 787 24.48 -5.54 28.98
C ASP A 787 25.37 -4.36 28.54
N ARG A 788 25.84 -4.35 27.29
CA ARG A 788 26.94 -3.49 26.81
C ARG A 788 26.71 -2.92 25.42
N VAL A 789 27.33 -1.76 25.20
CA VAL A 789 27.66 -1.24 23.88
C VAL A 789 29.13 -1.58 23.59
N LEU A 790 29.40 -2.07 22.39
CA LEU A 790 30.74 -2.19 21.83
C LEU A 790 30.89 -1.14 20.73
N VAL A 791 31.97 -0.36 20.75
CA VAL A 791 32.31 0.56 19.66
C VAL A 791 33.60 0.08 19.00
N TYR A 792 33.48 -0.35 17.75
CA TYR A 792 34.60 -0.68 16.87
C TYR A 792 34.97 0.58 16.10
N VAL A 793 36.00 1.27 16.58
CA VAL A 793 36.48 2.52 15.98
C VAL A 793 37.22 2.23 14.68
N GLN A 794 36.97 3.01 13.62
CA GLN A 794 37.62 2.85 12.32
C GLN A 794 39.01 3.54 12.28
N GLU A 795 40.04 2.84 11.77
CA GLU A 795 41.46 3.27 11.72
C GLU A 795 41.83 4.13 10.51
#